data_AF-A0A439DI31-F1
#
_entry.id   AF-A0A439DI31-F1
#
_cell.length_a   1.000
_cell.length_b   1.000
_cell.length_c   1.000
_cell.angle_alpha   90.00
_cell.angle_beta   90.00
_cell.angle_gamma   90.00
#
_symmetry.space_group_name_H-M   'P 1'
#
loop_
_entity.id
_entity.type
_entity.pdbx_description
1 polymer ?
#
loop_
_entity_poly.entity_id
_entity_poly.type
_entity_poly.pdbx_seq_one_letter_code
_entity_poly.pdbx_strand_id
1 'polypeptide(L)'
;MSFKMSTSKDPSALGPLDVDSDRMDFQAIDPDSGVKRGLKTRHLSMMALAGIIGPGLLVGSGGALANGGPAALIIGFGLIGIVAFSVMQSVGELTTLYPSGGAFTTLADRMVDPAFGAAVGWNYFIIWFTVLANEYNVVSSILSFWSDKVPLWGYFLLLWSAFLAFQFLGVESFGEAEFWLALLKVAGLIAYYIFAIVYASGGVVGADAIGFRYWNDPGAFTNGFAGVAKVFVFASTFYAGVESVAVAATETKNPGVAVPLAIRQVFGRIIFVYLGAAFFFGLTCPANADGLINGASRALKSPMTIAIQNAGWEGGVHLINAFILVTCISAINSSIYIASRTVLFMAQDGKAPKFLGRTDRRGVPVPAIIFANLFGALALLNVSSSAANAYDYIINLSGVSTFIVWGSISFIHIRFREAWQAQGYQIDDLPFKSLWYPWNAWFGLLANIALTLLQGWTTFAPFNAGNFVDAYILLPVFVLIFVGFKLWNKTRFWRLDEVDLLSGRRRDLEDTTGPEVEAKPQSWDLITTLSSYLPTAKGFLFVQPPEIDREENCNMKFSALFGALLFELIFQPFAFALGQAASNIRSIYLFKDVLKSDTTSLKTSGFNSVIMFGVGILGNGDIMYYSNTPGSSDVLAASNGTYVGGDALAAKVQSFKTGTTGINRVEISMNSQHVKDLMANPGPGSSTPLYRNFAALKTAWGLDAVNNDDESLYDVSSTVKFAKMLGEIGYKYTIAPYTNSGFWVSLISQTNSGLADPNLLLDRVYLQCYDGGAGNNPSSWANTLGLKVVPLVWVTNDSKPSQGTTVAQARTKFTSWNSVGGLAGGGYWNDYDIEKNGLSYSQYGGVLTSIFP
;
A
#
# COMPACT_ATOMS: atom_id res chain seq x y z
N MET A 1 43.60 -0.41 -26.71
CA MET A 1 43.41 0.50 -27.86
C MET A 1 43.61 1.91 -27.32
N SER A 2 44.53 2.68 -27.91
CA SER A 2 45.14 3.88 -27.34
C SER A 2 44.12 4.99 -27.03
N PHE A 3 44.10 5.48 -25.78
CA PHE A 3 43.56 6.79 -25.44
C PHE A 3 44.45 7.85 -26.12
N LYS A 4 43.86 8.66 -27.01
CA LYS A 4 44.46 9.93 -27.46
C LYS A 4 43.44 11.01 -27.17
N MET A 5 43.58 11.66 -26.01
CA MET A 5 42.98 12.97 -25.79
C MET A 5 43.86 13.98 -26.51
N SER A 6 43.23 14.81 -27.36
CA SER A 6 43.87 15.93 -28.03
C SER A 6 44.38 16.92 -26.98
N THR A 7 45.68 17.15 -26.93
CA THR A 7 46.32 18.18 -26.10
C THR A 7 46.64 19.39 -26.97
N SER A 8 45.95 20.50 -26.76
CA SER A 8 46.47 21.83 -27.08
C SER A 8 46.46 22.69 -25.82
N LYS A 9 47.66 22.83 -25.21
CA LYS A 9 47.95 23.79 -24.14
C LYS A 9 48.47 25.06 -24.79
N ASP A 10 47.69 26.14 -24.77
CA ASP A 10 48.19 27.51 -24.85
C ASP A 10 47.24 28.46 -24.09
N PRO A 11 47.64 29.08 -22.96
CA PRO A 11 46.81 30.00 -22.18
C PRO A 11 46.53 31.34 -22.88
N SER A 12 47.12 31.58 -24.06
CA SER A 12 46.97 32.85 -24.80
C SER A 12 46.07 32.78 -26.04
N ALA A 13 45.44 31.63 -26.29
CA ALA A 13 44.61 31.38 -27.48
C ALA A 13 43.09 31.33 -27.19
N LEU A 14 42.58 32.16 -26.28
CA LEU A 14 41.13 32.39 -26.15
C LEU A 14 40.66 33.31 -27.30
N GLY A 15 40.57 32.73 -28.49
CA GLY A 15 39.68 33.24 -29.53
C GLY A 15 38.21 33.12 -29.09
N PRO A 16 37.27 33.80 -29.76
CA PRO A 16 35.85 33.71 -29.42
C PRO A 16 35.42 32.24 -29.41
N LEU A 17 34.76 31.83 -28.33
CA LEU A 17 34.19 30.49 -28.15
C LEU A 17 33.51 30.04 -29.45
N ASP A 18 33.83 28.83 -29.92
CA ASP A 18 33.32 28.29 -31.18
C ASP A 18 31.78 28.36 -31.21
N VAL A 19 31.25 29.08 -32.19
CA VAL A 19 29.81 29.33 -32.41
C VAL A 19 29.00 28.02 -32.59
N ASP A 20 29.68 26.91 -32.91
CA ASP A 20 29.06 25.57 -32.99
C ASP A 20 28.80 24.93 -31.61
N SER A 21 29.63 25.22 -30.59
CA SER A 21 29.39 24.74 -29.22
C SER A 21 28.14 25.39 -28.61
N ASP A 22 27.91 26.68 -28.91
CA ASP A 22 26.72 27.44 -28.49
C ASP A 22 25.42 26.87 -29.10
N ARG A 23 25.45 26.23 -30.28
CA ARG A 23 24.25 25.62 -30.91
C ARG A 23 23.95 24.20 -30.41
N MET A 24 24.98 23.48 -29.97
CA MET A 24 24.84 22.09 -29.49
C MET A 24 24.21 22.03 -28.10
N ASP A 25 24.42 23.05 -27.27
CA ASP A 25 23.92 23.07 -25.89
C ASP A 25 22.41 23.34 -25.78
N PHE A 26 21.73 23.70 -26.88
CA PHE A 26 20.27 23.91 -26.94
C PHE A 26 19.47 22.73 -27.51
N GLN A 27 20.12 21.61 -27.83
CA GLN A 27 19.44 20.47 -28.45
C GLN A 27 18.58 19.70 -27.44
N ALA A 28 17.41 19.23 -27.89
CA ALA A 28 16.51 18.41 -27.08
C ALA A 28 17.12 17.03 -26.75
N ILE A 29 18.02 16.53 -27.60
CA ILE A 29 18.84 15.35 -27.35
C ILE A 29 20.26 15.83 -27.10
N ASP A 30 20.85 15.37 -26.00
CA ASP A 30 22.23 15.67 -25.66
C ASP A 30 23.16 14.98 -26.69
N PRO A 31 24.02 15.73 -27.40
CA PRO A 31 24.91 15.16 -28.42
C PRO A 31 25.97 14.20 -27.86
N ASP A 32 26.38 14.36 -26.60
CA ASP A 32 27.43 13.52 -26.00
C ASP A 32 26.84 12.24 -25.42
N SER A 33 25.75 12.36 -24.66
CA SER A 33 25.12 11.21 -23.98
C SER A 33 24.03 10.54 -24.81
N GLY A 34 23.50 11.19 -25.84
CA GLY A 34 22.40 10.71 -26.66
C GLY A 34 21.05 10.62 -25.92
N VAL A 35 20.92 11.12 -24.69
CA VAL A 35 19.67 11.11 -23.92
C VAL A 35 18.85 12.38 -24.15
N LYS A 36 17.53 12.28 -23.99
CA LYS A 36 16.62 13.43 -24.16
C LYS A 36 16.56 14.28 -22.89
N ARG A 37 16.70 15.59 -23.04
CA ARG A 37 16.55 16.60 -21.97
C ARG A 37 15.05 16.92 -21.76
N GLY A 38 14.30 15.93 -21.27
CA GLY A 38 12.83 15.97 -21.18
C GLY A 38 12.25 16.33 -19.81
N LEU A 39 13.02 16.22 -18.72
CA LEU A 39 12.52 16.46 -17.36
C LEU A 39 12.37 17.95 -17.06
N LYS A 40 11.19 18.30 -16.53
CA LYS A 40 10.85 19.66 -16.09
C LYS A 40 11.27 19.88 -14.63
N THR A 41 11.45 21.13 -14.23
CA THR A 41 11.78 21.50 -12.83
C THR A 41 10.83 20.91 -11.79
N ARG A 42 9.54 20.80 -12.13
CA ARG A 42 8.51 20.16 -11.27
C ARG A 42 8.75 18.66 -11.06
N HIS A 43 9.28 17.97 -12.07
CA HIS A 43 9.57 16.54 -12.00
C HIS A 43 10.71 16.32 -11.02
N LEU A 44 11.82 17.04 -11.18
CA LEU A 44 12.97 16.97 -10.27
C LEU A 44 12.61 17.34 -8.84
N SER A 45 11.77 18.37 -8.65
CA SER A 45 11.31 18.78 -7.33
C SER A 45 10.52 17.67 -6.63
N MET A 46 9.51 17.12 -7.32
CA MET A 46 8.70 16.04 -6.74
C MET A 46 9.52 14.75 -6.52
N MET A 47 10.47 14.45 -7.40
CA MET A 47 11.43 13.35 -7.21
C MET A 47 12.29 13.56 -5.96
N ALA A 48 12.79 14.77 -5.73
CA ALA A 48 13.60 15.08 -4.55
C ALA A 48 12.80 14.95 -3.25
N LEU A 49 11.54 15.37 -3.26
CA LEU A 49 10.66 15.37 -2.09
C LEU A 49 10.05 13.99 -1.78
N ALA A 50 9.64 13.24 -2.80
CA ALA A 50 8.90 11.99 -2.62
C ALA A 50 9.27 10.84 -3.56
N GLY A 51 10.25 11.03 -4.46
CA GLY A 51 10.60 10.05 -5.51
C GLY A 51 11.09 8.71 -4.98
N ILE A 52 11.72 8.69 -3.81
CA ILE A 52 12.24 7.44 -3.21
C ILE A 52 11.52 7.04 -1.91
N ILE A 53 10.29 7.55 -1.72
CA ILE A 53 9.37 6.97 -0.73
C ILE A 53 8.89 5.63 -1.29
N GLY A 54 9.57 4.56 -0.88
CA GLY A 54 9.20 3.19 -1.22
C GLY A 54 8.40 2.51 -0.11
N PRO A 55 7.87 1.31 -0.37
CA PRO A 55 7.18 0.49 0.63
C PRO A 55 8.08 0.15 1.81
N GLY A 56 9.39 0.17 1.66
CA GLY A 56 10.29 -0.08 2.77
C GLY A 56 10.17 0.94 3.91
N LEU A 57 9.84 2.22 3.64
CA LEU A 57 9.51 3.17 4.70
C LEU A 57 8.19 2.76 5.39
N LEU A 58 7.19 2.33 4.63
CA LEU A 58 5.85 2.07 5.16
C LEU A 58 5.76 0.70 5.85
N VAL A 59 6.39 -0.32 5.29
CA VAL A 59 6.38 -1.73 5.72
C VAL A 59 7.60 -2.03 6.57
N GLY A 60 8.80 -1.68 6.09
CA GLY A 60 10.05 -1.99 6.77
C GLY A 60 10.16 -1.28 8.12
N SER A 61 9.59 -0.07 8.25
CA SER A 61 9.57 0.64 9.54
C SER A 61 8.85 -0.15 10.63
N GLY A 62 8.02 -1.14 10.28
CA GLY A 62 7.42 -2.02 11.27
C GLY A 62 8.45 -2.89 11.98
N GLY A 63 9.38 -3.50 11.23
CA GLY A 63 10.51 -4.24 11.80
C GLY A 63 11.45 -3.34 12.60
N ALA A 64 11.70 -2.11 12.13
CA ALA A 64 12.50 -1.14 12.86
C ALA A 64 11.84 -0.69 14.17
N LEU A 65 10.53 -0.39 14.14
CA LEU A 65 9.74 -0.06 15.32
C LEU A 65 9.75 -1.21 16.33
N ALA A 66 9.57 -2.46 15.87
CA ALA A 66 9.59 -3.62 16.73
C ALA A 66 10.96 -3.88 17.38
N ASN A 67 12.05 -3.61 16.68
CA ASN A 67 13.39 -3.86 17.19
C ASN A 67 13.93 -2.73 18.08
N GLY A 68 13.57 -1.47 17.82
CA GLY A 68 14.17 -0.30 18.49
C GLY A 68 13.20 0.56 19.30
N GLY A 69 11.90 0.51 19.03
CA GLY A 69 10.91 1.39 19.65
C GLY A 69 10.83 2.78 19.01
N PRO A 70 9.87 3.61 19.46
CA PRO A 70 9.53 4.85 18.80
C PRO A 70 10.64 5.92 18.89
N ALA A 71 11.37 6.00 20.00
CA ALA A 71 12.49 6.96 20.10
C ALA A 71 13.68 6.55 19.23
N ALA A 72 13.96 5.25 19.11
CA ALA A 72 15.01 4.76 18.23
C ALA A 72 14.72 5.07 16.75
N LEU A 73 13.45 5.03 16.31
CA LEU A 73 13.06 5.47 14.97
C LEU A 73 13.46 6.92 14.70
N ILE A 74 13.09 7.85 15.60
CA ILE A 74 13.40 9.27 15.43
C ILE A 74 14.92 9.49 15.43
N ILE A 75 15.65 8.87 16.36
CA ILE A 75 17.10 8.99 16.45
C ILE A 75 17.78 8.42 15.20
N GLY A 76 17.38 7.22 14.75
CA GLY A 76 17.96 6.57 13.58
C GLY A 76 17.74 7.37 12.30
N PHE A 77 16.49 7.74 12.00
CA PHE A 77 16.18 8.57 10.83
C PHE A 77 16.80 9.96 10.92
N GLY A 78 16.86 10.56 12.11
CA GLY A 78 17.49 11.88 12.32
C GLY A 78 18.99 11.88 12.05
N LEU A 79 19.73 10.93 12.63
CA LEU A 79 21.18 10.82 12.45
C LEU A 79 21.55 10.56 11.00
N ILE A 80 20.87 9.61 10.34
CA ILE A 80 21.08 9.35 8.92
C ILE A 80 20.63 10.53 8.06
N GLY A 81 19.55 11.23 8.44
CA GLY A 81 19.11 12.45 7.77
C GLY A 81 20.19 13.54 7.74
N ILE A 82 20.98 13.69 8.82
CA ILE A 82 22.13 14.61 8.86
C ILE A 82 23.23 14.17 7.87
N VAL A 83 23.52 12.87 7.80
CA VAL A 83 24.50 12.32 6.84
C VAL A 83 24.01 12.52 5.39
N ALA A 84 22.74 12.22 5.11
CA ALA A 84 22.12 12.42 3.82
C ALA A 84 22.15 13.90 3.41
N PHE A 85 21.86 14.82 4.34
CA PHE A 85 22.00 16.26 4.09
C PHE A 85 23.43 16.63 3.70
N SER A 86 24.43 16.13 4.42
CA SER A 86 25.84 16.36 4.13
C SER A 86 26.27 15.87 2.74
N VAL A 87 25.79 14.68 2.35
CA VAL A 87 26.01 14.11 1.01
C VAL A 87 25.33 14.98 -0.05
N MET A 88 24.09 15.43 0.19
CA MET A 88 23.36 16.27 -0.76
C MET A 88 23.96 17.67 -0.92
N GLN A 89 24.59 18.22 0.12
CA GLN A 89 25.39 19.43 -0.01
C GLN A 89 26.61 19.22 -0.92
N SER A 90 27.18 18.01 -0.93
CA SER A 90 28.32 17.65 -1.80
C SER A 90 27.87 17.39 -3.24
N VAL A 91 26.79 16.64 -3.42
CA VAL A 91 26.13 16.44 -4.72
C VAL A 91 25.76 17.78 -5.34
N GLY A 92 25.22 18.70 -4.53
CA GLY A 92 24.70 19.94 -5.03
C GLY A 92 25.71 20.84 -5.69
N GLU A 93 26.86 20.99 -5.06
CA GLU A 93 27.94 21.78 -5.62
C GLU A 93 28.53 21.15 -6.89
N LEU A 94 28.67 19.82 -6.90
CA LEU A 94 29.18 19.07 -8.04
C LEU A 94 28.22 19.11 -9.24
N THR A 95 26.94 18.78 -9.04
CA THR A 95 25.95 18.61 -10.11
C THR A 95 25.47 19.93 -10.70
N THR A 96 25.43 21.00 -9.90
CA THR A 96 25.08 22.34 -10.44
C THR A 96 26.14 22.87 -11.39
N LEU A 97 27.41 22.57 -11.12
CA LEU A 97 28.51 22.94 -12.01
C LEU A 97 28.64 21.98 -13.20
N TYR A 98 28.41 20.69 -12.97
CA TYR A 98 28.52 19.62 -13.98
C TYR A 98 27.22 18.84 -14.12
N PRO A 99 26.18 19.40 -14.76
CA PRO A 99 24.91 18.69 -14.96
C PRO A 99 24.95 17.67 -16.11
N SER A 100 26.10 17.47 -16.77
CA SER A 100 26.29 16.52 -17.89
C SER A 100 26.51 15.06 -17.45
N GLY A 101 26.40 14.14 -18.41
CA GLY A 101 26.21 12.69 -18.24
C GLY A 101 27.04 11.95 -17.19
N GLY A 102 26.39 11.00 -16.52
CA GLY A 102 26.99 10.04 -15.57
C GLY A 102 27.08 10.49 -14.11
N ALA A 103 26.65 11.71 -13.79
CA ALA A 103 26.56 12.20 -12.42
C ALA A 103 27.87 11.97 -11.63
N PHE A 104 27.77 11.55 -10.37
CA PHE A 104 28.94 11.29 -9.52
C PHE A 104 29.81 10.11 -9.99
N THR A 105 29.32 9.20 -10.85
CA THR A 105 30.16 8.11 -11.35
C THR A 105 31.20 8.61 -12.35
N THR A 106 30.81 9.49 -13.26
CA THR A 106 31.74 10.10 -14.23
C THR A 106 32.60 11.18 -13.57
N LEU A 107 32.06 11.90 -12.58
CA LEU A 107 32.87 12.82 -11.77
C LEU A 107 33.93 12.10 -10.92
N ALA A 108 33.66 10.88 -10.46
CA ALA A 108 34.66 10.06 -9.79
C ALA A 108 35.85 9.77 -10.70
N ASP A 109 35.61 9.47 -11.97
CA ASP A 109 36.69 9.22 -12.94
C ASP A 109 37.53 10.45 -13.19
N ARG A 110 36.87 11.61 -13.27
CA ARG A 110 37.47 12.88 -13.62
C ARG A 110 38.27 13.51 -12.47
N MET A 111 37.75 13.41 -11.25
CA MET A 111 38.33 14.07 -10.06
C MET A 111 39.29 13.16 -9.30
N VAL A 112 39.17 11.83 -9.47
CA VAL A 112 39.90 10.85 -8.65
C VAL A 112 40.73 9.90 -9.52
N ASP A 113 40.09 8.92 -10.16
CA ASP A 113 40.73 7.86 -10.96
C ASP A 113 39.64 7.14 -11.78
N PRO A 114 39.84 6.84 -13.07
CA PRO A 114 38.87 6.06 -13.87
C PRO A 114 38.51 4.67 -13.30
N ALA A 115 39.41 4.05 -12.54
CA ALA A 115 39.09 2.81 -11.82
C ALA A 115 38.19 3.06 -10.60
N PHE A 116 38.32 4.22 -9.96
CA PHE A 116 37.48 4.59 -8.82
C PHE A 116 36.04 4.83 -9.28
N GLY A 117 35.81 5.56 -10.38
CA GLY A 117 34.45 5.72 -10.89
C GLY A 117 33.85 4.43 -11.47
N ALA A 118 34.66 3.49 -11.99
CA ALA A 118 34.19 2.13 -12.28
C ALA A 118 33.67 1.41 -11.03
N ALA A 119 34.43 1.45 -9.93
CA ALA A 119 34.02 0.83 -8.68
C ALA A 119 32.75 1.48 -8.11
N VAL A 120 32.67 2.82 -8.09
CA VAL A 120 31.49 3.57 -7.63
C VAL A 120 30.27 3.28 -8.50
N GLY A 121 30.42 3.25 -9.82
CA GLY A 121 29.31 3.01 -10.75
C GLY A 121 28.72 1.61 -10.63
N TRP A 122 29.55 0.57 -10.54
CA TRP A 122 29.06 -0.80 -10.32
C TRP A 122 28.41 -0.97 -8.95
N ASN A 123 28.94 -0.31 -7.92
CA ASN A 123 28.34 -0.30 -6.58
C ASN A 123 26.97 0.40 -6.58
N TYR A 124 26.85 1.52 -7.29
CA TYR A 124 25.57 2.21 -7.47
C TYR A 124 24.57 1.37 -8.26
N PHE A 125 25.01 0.66 -9.31
CA PHE A 125 24.16 -0.31 -10.01
C PHE A 125 23.69 -1.45 -9.09
N ILE A 126 24.56 -1.95 -8.21
CA ILE A 126 24.21 -2.98 -7.21
C ILE A 126 23.08 -2.52 -6.29
N ILE A 127 23.09 -1.26 -5.83
CA ILE A 127 21.99 -0.70 -5.03
C ILE A 127 20.67 -0.85 -5.78
N TRP A 128 20.61 -0.36 -7.02
CA TRP A 128 19.33 -0.23 -7.70
C TRP A 128 18.77 -1.55 -8.21
N PHE A 129 19.61 -2.51 -8.59
CA PHE A 129 19.07 -3.81 -8.99
C PHE A 129 18.57 -4.60 -7.78
N THR A 130 19.23 -4.48 -6.62
CA THR A 130 18.79 -5.18 -5.39
C THR A 130 17.51 -4.55 -4.83
N VAL A 131 17.41 -3.21 -4.87
CA VAL A 131 16.16 -2.50 -4.59
C VAL A 131 15.06 -2.94 -5.55
N LEU A 132 15.32 -2.95 -6.87
CA LEU A 132 14.34 -3.38 -7.88
C LEU A 132 13.82 -4.80 -7.61
N ALA A 133 14.70 -5.75 -7.27
CA ALA A 133 14.32 -7.11 -6.93
C ALA A 133 13.49 -7.18 -5.64
N ASN A 134 13.77 -6.34 -4.65
CA ASN A 134 12.94 -6.21 -3.45
C ASN A 134 11.55 -5.65 -3.76
N GLU A 135 11.47 -4.60 -4.58
CA GLU A 135 10.21 -3.95 -4.93
C GLU A 135 9.29 -4.89 -5.72
N TYR A 136 9.83 -5.64 -6.70
CA TYR A 136 9.07 -6.64 -7.44
C TYR A 136 8.52 -7.78 -6.57
N ASN A 137 9.27 -8.17 -5.55
CA ASN A 137 8.82 -9.17 -4.59
C ASN A 137 7.71 -8.61 -3.69
N VAL A 138 7.87 -7.39 -3.16
CA VAL A 138 6.89 -6.74 -2.30
C VAL A 138 5.57 -6.49 -3.04
N VAL A 139 5.62 -5.94 -4.26
CA VAL A 139 4.40 -5.69 -5.06
C VAL A 139 3.66 -6.98 -5.39
N SER A 140 4.37 -8.08 -5.66
CA SER A 140 3.76 -9.38 -5.94
C SER A 140 3.10 -9.95 -4.68
N SER A 141 3.74 -9.84 -3.52
CA SER A 141 3.16 -10.22 -2.23
C SER A 141 1.92 -9.39 -1.87
N ILE A 142 1.92 -8.10 -2.19
CA ILE A 142 0.79 -7.20 -1.97
C ILE A 142 -0.40 -7.60 -2.85
N LEU A 143 -0.17 -7.94 -4.12
CA LEU A 143 -1.27 -8.36 -5.01
C LEU A 143 -1.89 -9.70 -4.58
N SER A 144 -1.07 -10.61 -4.05
CA SER A 144 -1.56 -11.88 -3.46
C SER A 144 -2.48 -11.69 -2.25
N PHE A 145 -2.51 -10.50 -1.63
CA PHE A 145 -3.46 -10.19 -0.56
C PHE A 145 -4.91 -10.15 -1.05
N TRP A 146 -5.16 -9.66 -2.27
CA TRP A 146 -6.52 -9.56 -2.81
C TRP A 146 -6.97 -10.80 -3.58
N SER A 147 -6.04 -11.59 -4.11
CA SER A 147 -6.35 -12.81 -4.86
C SER A 147 -5.14 -13.75 -4.88
N ASP A 148 -5.37 -15.01 -4.54
CA ASP A 148 -4.39 -16.10 -4.61
C ASP A 148 -4.47 -16.89 -5.94
N LYS A 149 -5.43 -16.55 -6.81
CA LYS A 149 -5.64 -17.22 -8.12
C LYS A 149 -4.44 -17.10 -9.06
N VAL A 150 -3.68 -16.02 -8.94
CA VAL A 150 -2.47 -15.81 -9.74
C VAL A 150 -1.27 -16.13 -8.83
N PRO A 151 -0.40 -17.07 -9.21
CA PRO A 151 0.78 -17.38 -8.42
C PRO A 151 1.73 -16.18 -8.36
N LEU A 152 2.58 -16.11 -7.33
CA LEU A 152 3.48 -14.98 -7.09
C LEU A 152 4.37 -14.67 -8.31
N TRP A 153 4.89 -15.70 -8.99
CA TRP A 153 5.66 -15.54 -10.23
C TRP A 153 4.84 -14.97 -11.39
N GLY A 154 3.53 -15.20 -11.42
CA GLY A 154 2.60 -14.66 -12.42
C GLY A 154 2.41 -13.16 -12.25
N TYR A 155 2.21 -12.70 -11.01
CA TYR A 155 2.19 -11.26 -10.69
C TYR A 155 3.51 -10.58 -11.05
N PHE A 156 4.63 -11.23 -10.72
CA PHE A 156 5.95 -10.76 -11.12
C PHE A 156 6.06 -10.58 -12.64
N LEU A 157 5.79 -11.61 -13.45
CA LEU A 157 5.96 -11.54 -14.91
C LEU A 157 5.06 -10.47 -15.54
N LEU A 158 3.84 -10.32 -15.03
CA LEU A 158 2.89 -9.30 -15.48
C LEU A 158 3.46 -7.90 -15.25
N LEU A 159 3.88 -7.59 -14.03
CA LEU A 159 4.41 -6.27 -13.68
C LEU A 159 5.78 -6.03 -14.33
N TRP A 160 6.66 -7.03 -14.34
CA TRP A 160 7.96 -6.95 -15.00
C TRP A 160 7.84 -6.55 -16.47
N SER A 161 6.92 -7.20 -17.20
CA SER A 161 6.65 -6.90 -18.61
C SER A 161 6.00 -5.52 -18.78
N ALA A 162 5.06 -5.16 -17.90
CA ALA A 162 4.37 -3.88 -17.95
C ALA A 162 5.32 -2.69 -17.73
N PHE A 163 6.20 -2.77 -16.71
CA PHE A 163 7.20 -1.74 -16.45
C PHE A 163 8.27 -1.68 -17.55
N LEU A 164 8.67 -2.83 -18.12
CA LEU A 164 9.58 -2.84 -19.26
C LEU A 164 8.99 -2.08 -20.45
N ALA A 165 7.73 -2.36 -20.79
CA ALA A 165 7.01 -1.68 -21.85
C ALA A 165 6.85 -0.18 -21.56
N PHE A 166 6.53 0.18 -20.31
CA PHE A 166 6.40 1.57 -19.87
C PHE A 166 7.71 2.36 -20.05
N GLN A 167 8.87 1.78 -19.73
CA GLN A 167 10.14 2.48 -19.88
C GLN A 167 10.56 2.74 -21.32
N PHE A 168 9.94 2.06 -22.30
CA PHE A 168 10.15 2.36 -23.72
C PHE A 168 9.40 3.61 -24.22
N LEU A 169 8.53 4.18 -23.40
CA LEU A 169 7.83 5.45 -23.70
C LEU A 169 8.74 6.68 -23.55
N GLY A 170 9.88 6.54 -22.87
CA GLY A 170 10.88 7.59 -22.73
C GLY A 170 10.74 8.45 -21.47
N VAL A 171 11.67 9.40 -21.31
CA VAL A 171 11.90 10.11 -20.05
C VAL A 171 10.78 11.08 -19.66
N GLU A 172 10.06 11.65 -20.62
CA GLU A 172 8.94 12.57 -20.34
C GLU A 172 7.77 11.80 -19.71
N SER A 173 7.44 10.63 -20.25
CA SER A 173 6.41 9.73 -19.68
C SER A 173 6.81 9.27 -18.28
N PHE A 174 8.08 8.93 -18.08
CA PHE A 174 8.63 8.63 -16.76
C PHE A 174 8.43 9.80 -15.78
N GLY A 175 8.81 11.02 -16.17
CA GLY A 175 8.71 12.22 -15.34
C GLY A 175 7.28 12.59 -14.95
N GLU A 176 6.33 12.49 -15.88
CA GLU A 176 4.91 12.74 -15.61
C GLU A 176 4.31 11.67 -14.68
N ALA A 177 4.58 10.39 -14.92
CA ALA A 177 4.10 9.33 -14.03
C ALA A 177 4.65 9.49 -12.61
N GLU A 178 5.95 9.73 -12.49
CA GLU A 178 6.58 9.88 -11.18
C GLU A 178 6.07 11.14 -10.45
N PHE A 179 5.78 12.23 -11.17
CA PHE A 179 5.18 13.43 -10.57
C PHE A 179 3.83 13.13 -9.90
N TRP A 180 2.93 12.43 -10.59
CA TRP A 180 1.61 12.09 -10.04
C TRP A 180 1.70 11.06 -8.91
N LEU A 181 2.56 10.04 -9.07
CA LEU A 181 2.78 9.04 -8.02
C LEU A 181 3.40 9.67 -6.77
N ALA A 182 4.36 10.58 -6.92
CA ALA A 182 4.96 11.38 -5.85
C ALA A 182 3.92 12.26 -5.14
N LEU A 183 3.02 12.90 -5.88
CA LEU A 183 1.94 13.70 -5.29
C LEU A 183 1.01 12.85 -4.43
N LEU A 184 0.61 11.67 -4.92
CA LEU A 184 -0.24 10.74 -4.18
C LEU A 184 0.46 10.22 -2.91
N LYS A 185 1.75 9.89 -2.99
CA LYS A 185 2.58 9.51 -1.85
C LYS A 185 2.58 10.57 -0.75
N VAL A 186 2.80 11.83 -1.11
CA VAL A 186 2.78 12.95 -0.15
C VAL A 186 1.37 13.14 0.44
N ALA A 187 0.34 13.12 -0.40
CA ALA A 187 -1.04 13.27 0.06
C ALA A 187 -1.45 12.14 1.03
N GLY A 188 -1.06 10.90 0.76
CA GLY A 188 -1.32 9.76 1.64
C GLY A 188 -0.61 9.86 2.99
N LEU A 189 0.63 10.35 3.03
CA LEU A 189 1.32 10.63 4.29
C LEU A 189 0.64 11.76 5.07
N ILE A 190 0.23 12.85 4.41
CA ILE A 190 -0.53 13.93 5.05
C ILE A 190 -1.82 13.38 5.66
N ALA A 191 -2.58 12.59 4.89
CA ALA A 191 -3.83 11.98 5.36
C ALA A 191 -3.59 11.08 6.59
N TYR A 192 -2.52 10.28 6.57
CA TYR A 192 -2.15 9.45 7.72
C TYR A 192 -1.70 10.28 8.92
N TYR A 193 -0.96 11.37 8.74
CA TYR A 193 -0.57 12.26 9.86
C TYR A 193 -1.78 12.92 10.50
N ILE A 194 -2.75 13.39 9.70
CA ILE A 194 -4.02 13.91 10.20
C ILE A 194 -4.76 12.82 10.99
N PHE A 195 -4.89 11.62 10.42
CA PHE A 195 -5.47 10.47 11.12
C PHE A 195 -4.75 10.19 12.45
N ALA A 196 -3.42 10.18 12.46
CA ALA A 196 -2.62 9.91 13.64
C ALA A 196 -2.83 10.98 14.73
N ILE A 197 -2.93 12.26 14.36
CA ILE A 197 -3.25 13.35 15.30
C ILE A 197 -4.66 13.16 15.88
N VAL A 198 -5.67 12.88 15.06
CA VAL A 198 -7.05 12.66 15.50
C VAL A 198 -7.14 11.45 16.42
N TYR A 199 -6.49 10.35 16.05
CA TYR A 199 -6.48 9.11 16.82
C TYR A 199 -5.74 9.27 18.15
N ALA A 200 -4.56 9.89 18.15
CA ALA A 200 -3.82 10.19 19.37
C ALA A 200 -4.61 11.12 20.31
N SER A 201 -5.41 12.04 19.76
CA SER A 201 -6.23 12.98 20.54
C SER A 201 -7.56 12.40 21.04
N GLY A 202 -7.90 11.14 20.68
CA GLY A 202 -9.18 10.51 21.06
C GLY A 202 -10.38 10.93 20.23
N GLY A 203 -10.17 11.48 19.03
CA GLY A 203 -11.24 11.90 18.12
C GLY A 203 -11.87 10.76 17.32
N VAL A 204 -11.33 9.53 17.41
CA VAL A 204 -11.88 8.34 16.73
C VAL A 204 -12.98 7.73 17.61
N VAL A 205 -14.21 7.74 17.11
CA VAL A 205 -15.37 7.18 17.83
C VAL A 205 -15.18 5.68 18.03
N GLY A 206 -15.24 5.22 19.28
CA GLY A 206 -15.09 3.80 19.63
C GLY A 206 -13.65 3.34 19.89
N ALA A 207 -12.66 4.23 19.79
CA ALA A 207 -11.28 3.95 20.17
C ALA A 207 -10.77 4.91 21.25
N ASP A 208 -10.01 4.39 22.21
CA ASP A 208 -9.45 5.22 23.28
C ASP A 208 -8.41 6.20 22.76
N ALA A 209 -8.30 7.37 23.40
CA ALA A 209 -7.22 8.31 23.16
C ALA A 209 -5.86 7.68 23.47
N ILE A 210 -5.00 7.54 22.46
CA ILE A 210 -3.66 6.98 22.65
C ILE A 210 -2.76 7.98 23.36
N GLY A 211 -2.77 9.26 22.96
CA GLY A 211 -1.74 10.22 23.35
C GLY A 211 -0.34 9.66 23.09
N PHE A 212 0.52 9.67 24.10
CA PHE A 212 1.87 9.07 24.08
C PHE A 212 1.91 7.70 24.75
N ARG A 213 0.81 6.95 24.80
CA ARG A 213 0.73 5.63 25.47
C ARG A 213 1.86 4.70 25.05
N TYR A 214 2.09 4.53 23.75
CA TYR A 214 3.12 3.61 23.23
C TYR A 214 4.57 4.04 23.50
N TRP A 215 4.79 5.31 23.83
CA TRP A 215 6.09 5.80 24.30
C TRP A 215 6.36 5.44 25.75
N ASN A 216 5.31 5.17 26.53
CA ASN A 216 5.41 4.76 27.94
C ASN A 216 5.29 3.23 28.09
N ASP A 217 4.38 2.60 27.37
CA ASP A 217 4.12 1.16 27.38
C ASP A 217 3.82 0.65 25.95
N PRO A 218 4.67 -0.21 25.34
CA PRO A 218 5.79 -0.96 25.93
C PRO A 218 7.05 -0.15 26.22
N GLY A 219 7.12 1.12 25.80
CA GLY A 219 8.20 2.04 26.12
C GLY A 219 8.94 2.58 24.89
N ALA A 220 9.69 3.66 25.10
CA ALA A 220 10.32 4.42 24.02
C ALA A 220 11.49 3.70 23.31
N PHE A 221 12.14 2.76 24.00
CA PHE A 221 13.31 2.03 23.51
C PHE A 221 13.12 0.53 23.67
N THR A 222 12.86 -0.16 22.56
CA THR A 222 12.89 -1.63 22.51
C THR A 222 14.36 -2.06 22.35
N ASN A 223 14.86 -2.95 23.21
CA ASN A 223 16.25 -3.43 23.21
C ASN A 223 17.36 -2.37 23.45
N GLY A 224 17.03 -1.22 24.04
CA GLY A 224 18.00 -0.18 24.43
C GLY A 224 18.91 0.27 23.26
N PHE A 225 20.21 0.41 23.52
CA PHE A 225 21.18 0.85 22.51
C PHE A 225 21.27 -0.10 21.30
N ALA A 226 21.14 -1.41 21.51
CA ALA A 226 21.16 -2.39 20.42
C ALA A 226 19.98 -2.18 19.45
N GLY A 227 18.82 -1.79 19.98
CA GLY A 227 17.66 -1.40 19.18
C GLY A 227 17.93 -0.15 18.34
N VAL A 228 18.52 0.89 18.94
CA VAL A 228 18.92 2.11 18.22
C VAL A 228 19.90 1.79 17.08
N ALA A 229 20.91 0.97 17.34
CA ALA A 229 21.89 0.57 16.32
C ALA A 229 21.22 -0.16 15.14
N LYS A 230 20.29 -1.09 15.40
CA LYS A 230 19.53 -1.79 14.35
C LYS A 230 18.68 -0.82 13.51
N VAL A 231 17.96 0.08 14.16
CA VAL A 231 17.09 1.06 13.48
C VAL A 231 17.92 2.05 12.66
N PHE A 232 19.08 2.43 13.16
CA PHE A 232 20.02 3.30 12.46
C PHE A 232 20.56 2.68 11.17
N VAL A 233 20.96 1.41 11.21
CA VAL A 233 21.37 0.64 10.02
C VAL A 233 20.20 0.47 9.04
N PHE A 234 19.00 0.25 9.55
CA PHE A 234 17.80 0.21 8.73
C PHE A 234 17.56 1.55 8.03
N ALA A 235 17.58 2.67 8.77
CA ALA A 235 17.28 4.01 8.26
C ALA A 235 18.15 4.42 7.06
N SER A 236 19.42 4.00 7.00
CA SER A 236 20.32 4.34 5.88
C SER A 236 19.84 3.85 4.52
N THR A 237 19.32 2.63 4.46
CA THR A 237 18.80 2.06 3.21
C THR A 237 17.63 2.86 2.64
N PHE A 238 16.89 3.61 3.47
CA PHE A 238 15.73 4.40 3.03
C PHE A 238 16.06 5.77 2.52
N TYR A 239 17.19 6.34 2.93
CA TYR A 239 17.65 7.59 2.36
C TYR A 239 18.41 7.39 1.05
N ALA A 240 18.86 6.16 0.75
CA ALA A 240 19.50 5.80 -0.51
C ALA A 240 18.66 6.26 -1.71
N GLY A 241 19.27 7.03 -2.61
CA GLY A 241 18.64 7.60 -3.79
C GLY A 241 18.24 9.08 -3.67
N VAL A 242 18.55 9.75 -2.56
CA VAL A 242 18.53 11.24 -2.53
C VAL A 242 19.45 11.80 -3.60
N GLU A 243 20.57 11.12 -3.85
CA GLU A 243 21.59 11.42 -4.85
C GLU A 243 21.12 11.20 -6.29
N SER A 244 19.99 10.51 -6.51
CA SER A 244 19.47 10.22 -7.85
C SER A 244 19.10 11.48 -8.64
N VAL A 245 18.85 12.60 -7.95
CA VAL A 245 18.67 13.91 -8.59
C VAL A 245 19.87 14.31 -9.45
N ALA A 246 21.08 13.83 -9.11
CA ALA A 246 22.28 14.04 -9.91
C ALA A 246 22.24 13.27 -11.24
N VAL A 247 21.66 12.07 -11.24
CA VAL A 247 21.46 11.27 -12.45
C VAL A 247 20.39 11.91 -13.34
N ALA A 248 19.32 12.41 -12.73
CA ALA A 248 18.23 13.06 -13.45
C ALA A 248 18.62 14.44 -14.02
N ALA A 249 19.64 15.10 -13.46
CA ALA A 249 20.12 16.41 -13.91
C ALA A 249 20.49 16.42 -15.40
N THR A 250 21.08 15.34 -15.92
CA THR A 250 21.45 15.23 -17.33
C THR A 250 20.25 15.27 -18.26
N GLU A 251 19.15 14.62 -17.88
CA GLU A 251 17.90 14.59 -18.64
C GLU A 251 16.97 15.77 -18.29
N THR A 252 17.44 16.75 -17.52
CA THR A 252 16.67 17.95 -17.12
C THR A 252 16.86 19.10 -18.10
N LYS A 253 15.79 19.86 -18.34
CA LYS A 253 15.81 21.05 -19.20
C LYS A 253 16.63 22.20 -18.62
N ASN A 254 16.39 22.51 -17.35
CA ASN A 254 17.00 23.63 -16.61
C ASN A 254 17.67 23.12 -15.32
N PRO A 255 18.79 22.37 -15.42
CA PRO A 255 19.46 21.83 -14.25
C PRO A 255 20.02 22.90 -13.30
N GLY A 256 20.42 24.07 -13.80
CA GLY A 256 20.97 25.16 -12.99
C GLY A 256 19.99 25.68 -11.95
N VAL A 257 18.69 25.70 -12.25
CA VAL A 257 17.63 26.05 -11.29
C VAL A 257 17.05 24.82 -10.59
N ALA A 258 16.84 23.72 -11.31
CA ALA A 258 16.13 22.56 -10.77
C ALA A 258 16.93 21.79 -9.72
N VAL A 259 18.25 21.67 -9.90
CA VAL A 259 19.12 20.92 -8.98
C VAL A 259 19.22 21.62 -7.62
N PRO A 260 19.56 22.93 -7.51
CA PRO A 260 19.58 23.64 -6.22
C PRO A 260 18.25 23.56 -5.47
N LEU A 261 17.14 23.67 -6.20
CA LEU A 261 15.80 23.58 -5.62
C LEU A 261 15.55 22.18 -5.04
N ALA A 262 15.89 21.12 -5.79
CA ALA A 262 15.79 19.74 -5.34
C ALA A 262 16.62 19.49 -4.07
N ILE A 263 17.85 20.00 -3.99
CA ILE A 263 18.71 19.85 -2.81
C ILE A 263 18.10 20.51 -1.56
N ARG A 264 17.50 21.69 -1.71
CA ARG A 264 16.79 22.36 -0.59
C ARG A 264 15.59 21.54 -0.12
N GLN A 265 14.85 20.94 -1.04
CA GLN A 265 13.70 20.10 -0.72
C GLN A 265 14.07 18.81 0.01
N VAL A 266 15.31 18.33 -0.08
CA VAL A 266 15.79 17.20 0.73
C VAL A 266 15.65 17.50 2.23
N PHE A 267 15.83 18.75 2.66
CA PHE A 267 15.62 19.13 4.06
C PHE A 267 14.15 18.93 4.47
N GLY A 268 13.23 19.42 3.64
CA GLY A 268 11.79 19.19 3.82
C GLY A 268 11.45 17.69 3.87
N ARG A 269 12.09 16.88 3.03
CA ARG A 269 11.95 15.43 3.04
C ARG A 269 12.47 14.78 4.32
N ILE A 270 13.63 15.17 4.84
CA ILE A 270 14.16 14.65 6.11
C ILE A 270 13.15 14.86 7.24
N ILE A 271 12.61 16.08 7.36
CA ILE A 271 11.67 16.41 8.44
C ILE A 271 10.29 15.81 8.20
N PHE A 272 9.67 16.11 7.06
CA PHE A 272 8.27 15.78 6.82
C PHE A 272 8.06 14.29 6.54
N VAL A 273 8.90 13.69 5.68
CA VAL A 273 8.71 12.30 5.24
C VAL A 273 9.26 11.33 6.27
N TYR A 274 10.52 11.51 6.69
CA TYR A 274 11.18 10.50 7.52
C TYR A 274 10.96 10.72 9.02
N LEU A 275 11.30 11.90 9.54
CA LEU A 275 11.09 12.19 10.96
C LEU A 275 9.59 12.25 11.31
N GLY A 276 8.77 12.82 10.41
CA GLY A 276 7.31 12.80 10.53
C GLY A 276 6.77 11.37 10.60
N ALA A 277 7.15 10.49 9.66
CA ALA A 277 6.68 9.11 9.66
C ALA A 277 7.18 8.35 10.90
N ALA A 278 8.46 8.48 11.26
CA ALA A 278 9.03 7.89 12.47
C ALA A 278 8.26 8.29 13.73
N PHE A 279 7.93 9.58 13.85
CA PHE A 279 7.15 10.10 14.97
C PHE A 279 5.72 9.53 14.98
N PHE A 280 4.97 9.63 13.88
CA PHE A 280 3.57 9.20 13.84
C PHE A 280 3.40 7.67 13.88
N PHE A 281 4.32 6.89 13.31
CA PHE A 281 4.35 5.45 13.47
C PHE A 281 4.57 5.08 14.93
N GLY A 282 5.55 5.70 15.59
CA GLY A 282 5.82 5.49 17.01
C GLY A 282 4.71 5.98 17.94
N LEU A 283 3.93 6.97 17.50
CA LEU A 283 2.79 7.50 18.25
C LEU A 283 1.58 6.57 18.19
N THR A 284 1.31 5.94 17.05
CA THR A 284 0.05 5.23 16.78
C THR A 284 0.14 3.71 16.74
N CYS A 285 1.35 3.15 16.72
CA CYS A 285 1.57 1.71 16.71
C CYS A 285 2.44 1.28 17.91
N PRO A 286 2.00 0.28 18.71
CA PRO A 286 2.84 -0.26 19.78
C PRO A 286 4.01 -1.05 19.20
N ALA A 287 5.20 -0.91 19.78
CA ALA A 287 6.41 -1.59 19.30
C ALA A 287 6.38 -3.11 19.49
N ASN A 288 5.55 -3.64 20.38
CA ASN A 288 5.37 -5.07 20.61
C ASN A 288 4.19 -5.67 19.82
N ALA A 289 3.63 -4.96 18.84
CA ALA A 289 2.55 -5.50 18.01
C ALA A 289 3.04 -6.68 17.16
N ASP A 290 2.41 -7.85 17.33
CA ASP A 290 2.77 -9.08 16.61
C ASP A 290 2.75 -8.92 15.09
N GLY A 291 1.79 -8.14 14.58
CA GLY A 291 1.66 -7.82 13.15
C GLY A 291 2.91 -7.20 12.52
N LEU A 292 3.73 -6.47 13.28
CA LEU A 292 4.96 -5.83 12.78
C LEU A 292 5.99 -6.85 12.27
N ILE A 293 5.98 -8.06 12.83
CA ILE A 293 6.92 -9.13 12.50
C ILE A 293 6.21 -10.26 11.76
N ASN A 294 5.05 -10.68 12.26
CA ASN A 294 4.35 -11.90 11.86
C ASN A 294 3.17 -11.66 10.92
N GLY A 295 2.97 -10.43 10.43
CA GLY A 295 1.92 -10.11 9.46
C GLY A 295 1.97 -11.03 8.22
N ALA A 296 0.81 -11.58 7.84
CA ALA A 296 0.69 -12.62 6.80
C ALA A 296 1.08 -12.13 5.39
N SER A 297 0.92 -10.83 5.11
CA SER A 297 1.44 -10.18 3.89
C SER A 297 2.39 -9.06 4.27
N ARG A 298 3.25 -8.62 3.33
CA ARG A 298 4.20 -7.51 3.59
C ARG A 298 3.48 -6.25 4.05
N ALA A 299 2.34 -5.90 3.46
CA ALA A 299 1.59 -4.71 3.86
C ALA A 299 1.00 -4.76 5.27
N LEU A 300 0.69 -5.95 5.78
CA LEU A 300 0.21 -6.12 7.15
C LEU A 300 1.28 -5.82 8.20
N LYS A 301 2.57 -5.81 7.81
CA LYS A 301 3.68 -5.44 8.70
C LYS A 301 3.86 -3.94 8.86
N SER A 302 3.10 -3.12 8.12
CA SER A 302 3.18 -1.67 8.22
C SER A 302 2.61 -1.15 9.55
N PRO A 303 3.31 -0.23 10.24
CA PRO A 303 2.74 0.48 11.39
C PRO A 303 1.44 1.22 11.06
N MET A 304 1.27 1.67 9.81
CA MET A 304 0.04 2.33 9.36
C MET A 304 -1.15 1.36 9.38
N THR A 305 -0.93 0.14 8.92
CA THR A 305 -1.95 -0.93 8.92
C THR A 305 -2.36 -1.28 10.34
N ILE A 306 -1.38 -1.46 11.22
CA ILE A 306 -1.67 -1.82 12.61
C ILE A 306 -2.38 -0.66 13.33
N ALA A 307 -1.97 0.59 13.08
CA ALA A 307 -2.63 1.76 13.65
C ALA A 307 -4.11 1.87 13.23
N ILE A 308 -4.44 1.61 11.95
CA ILE A 308 -5.83 1.73 11.47
C ILE A 308 -6.73 0.60 12.01
N GLN A 309 -6.17 -0.60 12.16
CA GLN A 309 -6.87 -1.72 12.80
C GLN A 309 -7.08 -1.47 14.29
N ASN A 310 -6.06 -1.01 15.01
CA ASN A 310 -6.18 -0.66 16.43
C ASN A 310 -7.17 0.50 16.67
N ALA A 311 -7.36 1.38 15.68
CA ALA A 311 -8.38 2.42 15.71
C ALA A 311 -9.82 1.89 15.47
N GLY A 312 -9.99 0.58 15.26
CA GLY A 312 -11.27 -0.08 15.06
C GLY A 312 -11.72 -0.18 13.59
N TRP A 313 -10.87 0.19 12.62
CA TRP A 313 -11.21 0.12 11.20
C TRP A 313 -10.47 -1.02 10.48
N GLU A 314 -10.98 -2.23 10.64
CA GLU A 314 -10.43 -3.44 9.99
C GLU A 314 -10.43 -3.36 8.46
N GLY A 315 -11.44 -2.71 7.86
CA GLY A 315 -11.48 -2.47 6.41
C GLY A 315 -10.39 -1.51 5.91
N GLY A 316 -9.82 -0.69 6.80
CA GLY A 316 -8.75 0.27 6.49
C GLY A 316 -7.47 -0.40 5.99
N VAL A 317 -7.28 -1.68 6.26
CA VAL A 317 -6.18 -2.49 5.76
C VAL A 317 -6.12 -2.49 4.22
N HIS A 318 -7.26 -2.51 3.53
CA HIS A 318 -7.30 -2.44 2.07
C HIS A 318 -6.81 -1.08 1.55
N LEU A 319 -7.16 0.01 2.24
CA LEU A 319 -6.73 1.37 1.90
C LEU A 319 -5.21 1.51 2.06
N ILE A 320 -4.67 1.07 3.20
CA ILE A 320 -3.22 1.11 3.44
C ILE A 320 -2.48 0.20 2.45
N ASN A 321 -2.99 -1.00 2.18
CA ASN A 321 -2.39 -1.90 1.21
C ASN A 321 -2.36 -1.31 -0.21
N ALA A 322 -3.44 -0.63 -0.64
CA ALA A 322 -3.47 0.06 -1.92
C ALA A 322 -2.51 1.27 -1.96
N PHE A 323 -2.38 2.02 -0.86
CA PHE A 323 -1.38 3.08 -0.75
C PHE A 323 0.04 2.54 -0.89
N ILE A 324 0.36 1.45 -0.19
CA ILE A 324 1.68 0.79 -0.29
C ILE A 324 1.90 0.27 -1.72
N LEU A 325 0.89 -0.30 -2.38
CA LEU A 325 1.00 -0.73 -3.78
C LEU A 325 1.44 0.42 -4.69
N VAL A 326 0.83 1.60 -4.56
CA VAL A 326 1.20 2.80 -5.34
C VAL A 326 2.64 3.21 -5.05
N THR A 327 3.09 3.13 -3.80
CA THR A 327 4.49 3.43 -3.44
C THR A 327 5.48 2.44 -4.06
N CYS A 328 5.13 1.15 -4.13
CA CYS A 328 5.93 0.12 -4.80
C CYS A 328 6.06 0.39 -6.30
N ILE A 329 4.93 0.69 -6.96
CA ILE A 329 4.88 0.96 -8.40
C ILE A 329 5.83 2.09 -8.78
N SER A 330 5.84 3.14 -7.98
CA SER A 330 6.76 4.26 -8.16
C SER A 330 8.22 3.88 -7.90
N ALA A 331 8.50 3.11 -6.84
CA ALA A 331 9.85 2.66 -6.53
C ALA A 331 10.44 1.77 -7.64
N ILE A 332 9.64 0.90 -8.26
CA ILE A 332 10.04 0.08 -9.42
C ILE A 332 10.40 0.98 -10.60
N ASN A 333 9.52 1.94 -10.93
CA ASN A 333 9.72 2.86 -12.03
C ASN A 333 11.04 3.64 -11.89
N SER A 334 11.28 4.21 -10.70
CA SER A 334 12.51 4.95 -10.37
C SER A 334 13.75 4.05 -10.37
N SER A 335 13.66 2.83 -9.84
CA SER A 335 14.81 1.91 -9.79
C SER A 335 15.28 1.50 -11.18
N ILE A 336 14.35 1.21 -12.11
CA ILE A 336 14.72 0.90 -13.51
C ILE A 336 15.34 2.13 -14.17
N TYR A 337 14.77 3.32 -13.95
CA TYR A 337 15.32 4.57 -14.49
C TYR A 337 16.77 4.79 -14.03
N ILE A 338 17.02 4.75 -12.71
CA ILE A 338 18.34 5.03 -12.16
C ILE A 338 19.36 3.95 -12.55
N ALA A 339 18.99 2.67 -12.45
CA ALA A 339 19.87 1.55 -12.83
C ALA A 339 20.26 1.60 -14.32
N SER A 340 19.27 1.84 -15.22
CA SER A 340 19.52 1.90 -16.66
C SER A 340 20.42 3.07 -17.05
N ARG A 341 20.22 4.27 -16.48
CA ARG A 341 21.08 5.44 -16.76
C ARG A 341 22.49 5.24 -16.23
N THR A 342 22.63 4.66 -15.04
CA THR A 342 23.95 4.35 -14.48
C THR A 342 24.75 3.45 -15.43
N VAL A 343 24.14 2.37 -15.93
CA VAL A 343 24.81 1.44 -16.86
C VAL A 343 25.04 2.06 -18.23
N LEU A 344 24.11 2.88 -18.73
CA LEU A 344 24.26 3.64 -19.97
C LEU A 344 25.55 4.47 -19.95
N PHE A 345 25.71 5.32 -18.93
CA PHE A 345 26.88 6.20 -18.81
C PHE A 345 28.16 5.40 -18.56
N MET A 346 28.12 4.35 -17.71
CA MET A 346 29.26 3.45 -17.56
C MET A 346 29.68 2.80 -18.88
N ALA A 347 28.73 2.45 -19.75
CA ALA A 347 29.03 1.85 -21.05
C ALA A 347 29.60 2.86 -22.06
N GLN A 348 29.11 4.10 -22.02
CA GLN A 348 29.65 5.21 -22.81
C GLN A 348 31.10 5.53 -22.41
N ASP A 349 31.40 5.46 -21.11
CA ASP A 349 32.75 5.64 -20.59
C ASP A 349 33.65 4.39 -20.72
N GLY A 350 33.18 3.32 -21.36
CA GLY A 350 33.96 2.10 -21.59
C GLY A 350 34.16 1.20 -20.36
N LYS A 351 33.36 1.39 -19.31
CA LYS A 351 33.37 0.60 -18.05
C LYS A 351 32.35 -0.53 -18.02
N ALA A 352 31.41 -0.52 -18.97
CA ALA A 352 30.44 -1.57 -19.21
C ALA A 352 30.39 -1.92 -20.73
N PRO A 353 29.79 -3.06 -21.12
CA PRO A 353 29.70 -3.43 -22.53
C PRO A 353 29.13 -2.33 -23.44
N LYS A 354 29.85 -2.00 -24.51
CA LYS A 354 29.53 -0.85 -25.40
C LYS A 354 28.10 -0.84 -25.97
N PHE A 355 27.47 -2.00 -26.13
CA PHE A 355 26.10 -2.07 -26.65
C PHE A 355 25.06 -1.48 -25.68
N LEU A 356 25.37 -1.45 -24.38
CA LEU A 356 24.53 -0.85 -23.34
C LEU A 356 24.54 0.68 -23.38
N GLY A 357 25.56 1.28 -24.01
CA GLY A 357 25.73 2.73 -24.14
C GLY A 357 24.93 3.36 -25.28
N ARG A 358 24.02 2.61 -25.92
CA ARG A 358 23.26 3.04 -27.11
C ARG A 358 21.87 3.56 -26.73
N THR A 359 21.49 4.69 -27.29
CA THR A 359 20.13 5.25 -27.24
C THR A 359 19.43 5.12 -28.60
N ASP A 360 18.09 5.06 -28.59
CA ASP A 360 17.29 5.15 -29.81
C ASP A 360 17.16 6.61 -30.30
N ARG A 361 16.47 6.83 -31.43
CA ARG A 361 16.25 8.17 -32.00
C ARG A 361 15.47 9.12 -31.09
N ARG A 362 14.79 8.61 -30.07
CA ARG A 362 14.01 9.39 -29.08
C ARG A 362 14.83 9.68 -27.82
N GLY A 363 16.09 9.22 -27.76
CA GLY A 363 16.96 9.33 -26.60
C GLY A 363 16.69 8.27 -25.51
N VAL A 364 16.05 7.14 -25.86
CA VAL A 364 15.72 6.06 -24.91
C VAL A 364 16.82 4.99 -24.90
N PRO A 365 17.46 4.68 -23.76
CA PRO A 365 18.53 3.68 -23.66
C PRO A 365 17.98 2.25 -23.57
N VAL A 366 17.37 1.75 -24.64
CA VAL A 366 16.67 0.45 -24.68
C VAL A 366 17.54 -0.73 -24.17
N PRO A 367 18.80 -0.91 -24.60
CA PRO A 367 19.60 -2.04 -24.12
C PRO A 367 19.90 -1.96 -22.62
N ALA A 368 20.14 -0.75 -22.09
CA ALA A 368 20.39 -0.56 -20.66
C ALA A 368 19.13 -0.75 -19.82
N ILE A 369 17.96 -0.36 -20.32
CA ILE A 369 16.66 -0.60 -19.67
C ILE A 369 16.39 -2.10 -19.56
N ILE A 370 16.56 -2.86 -20.65
CA ILE A 370 16.37 -4.32 -20.64
C ILE A 370 17.37 -4.94 -19.65
N PHE A 371 18.64 -4.56 -19.74
CA PHE A 371 19.68 -5.09 -18.85
C PHE A 371 19.36 -4.82 -17.37
N ALA A 372 18.99 -3.59 -17.00
CA ALA A 372 18.62 -3.25 -15.64
C ALA A 372 17.39 -4.04 -15.16
N ASN A 373 16.34 -4.14 -15.98
CA ASN A 373 15.11 -4.81 -15.59
C ASN A 373 15.28 -6.33 -15.47
N LEU A 374 16.22 -6.94 -16.20
CA LEU A 374 16.52 -8.38 -16.09
C LEU A 374 16.93 -8.78 -14.67
N PHE A 375 17.64 -7.92 -13.94
CA PHE A 375 18.00 -8.20 -12.55
C PHE A 375 16.79 -8.17 -11.60
N GLY A 376 15.66 -7.57 -12.01
CA GLY A 376 14.39 -7.70 -11.31
C GLY A 376 13.93 -9.16 -11.19
N ALA A 377 14.34 -10.05 -12.11
CA ALA A 377 14.05 -11.48 -12.05
C ALA A 377 14.65 -12.19 -10.83
N LEU A 378 15.61 -11.56 -10.13
CA LEU A 378 16.09 -12.07 -8.84
C LEU A 378 14.96 -12.15 -7.79
N ALA A 379 13.87 -11.38 -7.95
CA ALA A 379 12.67 -11.49 -7.13
C ALA A 379 12.05 -12.91 -7.16
N LEU A 380 12.21 -13.65 -8.26
CA LEU A 380 11.71 -15.02 -8.40
C LEU A 380 12.42 -16.03 -7.50
N LEU A 381 13.61 -15.72 -6.99
CA LEU A 381 14.29 -16.57 -6.01
C LEU A 381 13.46 -16.71 -4.72
N ASN A 382 12.67 -15.70 -4.37
CA ASN A 382 11.80 -15.75 -3.20
C ASN A 382 10.54 -16.64 -3.39
N VAL A 383 10.31 -17.19 -4.58
CA VAL A 383 9.20 -18.13 -4.82
C VAL A 383 9.52 -19.52 -4.24
N SER A 384 10.81 -19.87 -4.09
CA SER A 384 11.24 -21.15 -3.52
C SER A 384 11.71 -21.00 -2.08
N SER A 385 11.22 -21.87 -1.19
CA SER A 385 11.64 -21.94 0.21
C SER A 385 13.14 -22.25 0.38
N SER A 386 13.77 -22.94 -0.58
CA SER A 386 15.20 -23.24 -0.55
C SER A 386 16.10 -22.06 -0.96
N ALA A 387 15.56 -21.11 -1.73
CA ALA A 387 16.29 -19.97 -2.28
C ALA A 387 15.99 -18.63 -1.58
N ALA A 388 15.01 -18.60 -0.66
CA ALA A 388 14.67 -17.42 0.12
C ALA A 388 15.86 -16.85 0.92
N ASN A 389 16.68 -17.72 1.53
CA ASN A 389 17.89 -17.27 2.23
C ASN A 389 18.90 -16.60 1.28
N ALA A 390 19.08 -17.13 0.07
CA ALA A 390 19.96 -16.54 -0.93
C ALA A 390 19.43 -15.19 -1.43
N TYR A 391 18.11 -15.07 -1.55
CA TYR A 391 17.44 -13.81 -1.88
C TYR A 391 17.68 -12.75 -0.79
N ASP A 392 17.53 -13.11 0.49
CA ASP A 392 17.76 -12.19 1.61
C ASP A 392 19.20 -11.64 1.62
N TYR A 393 20.20 -12.49 1.36
CA TYR A 393 21.59 -12.06 1.20
C TYR A 393 21.76 -11.07 0.04
N ILE A 394 21.08 -11.28 -1.09
CA ILE A 394 21.20 -10.39 -2.25
C ILE A 394 20.60 -9.01 -1.96
N ILE A 395 19.42 -8.94 -1.32
CA ILE A 395 18.75 -7.65 -1.08
C ILE A 395 19.45 -6.82 0.00
N ASN A 396 20.14 -7.46 0.95
CA ASN A 396 20.89 -6.79 2.01
C ASN A 396 22.15 -6.06 1.50
N LEU A 397 22.65 -6.42 0.30
CA LEU A 397 23.78 -5.74 -0.34
C LEU A 397 23.53 -4.24 -0.54
N SER A 398 22.28 -3.82 -0.76
CA SER A 398 21.93 -2.41 -1.01
C SER A 398 22.47 -1.45 0.05
N GLY A 399 22.36 -1.78 1.34
CA GLY A 399 22.70 -0.86 2.43
C GLY A 399 24.18 -0.50 2.52
N VAL A 400 25.06 -1.50 2.43
CA VAL A 400 26.52 -1.29 2.48
C VAL A 400 26.97 -0.48 1.27
N SER A 401 26.37 -0.79 0.12
CA SER A 401 26.64 -0.13 -1.15
C SER A 401 26.30 1.36 -1.10
N THR A 402 25.19 1.74 -0.45
CA THR A 402 24.80 3.14 -0.26
C THR A 402 25.88 3.93 0.45
N PHE A 403 26.43 3.41 1.56
CA PHE A 403 27.47 4.11 2.30
C PHE A 403 28.77 4.27 1.51
N ILE A 404 29.16 3.24 0.76
CA ILE A 404 30.34 3.32 -0.13
C ILE A 404 30.14 4.42 -1.18
N VAL A 405 28.96 4.48 -1.82
CA VAL A 405 28.65 5.50 -2.84
C VAL A 405 28.63 6.90 -2.22
N TRP A 406 27.96 7.09 -1.09
CA TRP A 406 27.87 8.38 -0.40
C TRP A 406 29.21 8.87 0.15
N GLY A 407 30.02 7.96 0.70
CA GLY A 407 31.40 8.23 1.08
C GLY A 407 32.22 8.65 -0.13
N SER A 408 32.04 7.97 -1.27
CA SER A 408 32.71 8.31 -2.53
C SER A 408 32.29 9.69 -3.05
N ILE A 409 31.01 10.04 -3.01
CA ILE A 409 30.52 11.39 -3.36
C ILE A 409 31.20 12.46 -2.50
N SER A 410 31.26 12.23 -1.19
CA SER A 410 31.90 13.17 -0.25
C SER A 410 33.40 13.32 -0.56
N PHE A 411 34.08 12.21 -0.89
CA PHE A 411 35.48 12.22 -1.30
C PHE A 411 35.73 12.96 -2.63
N ILE A 412 34.86 12.76 -3.62
CA ILE A 412 34.90 13.47 -4.90
C ILE A 412 34.77 14.98 -4.68
N HIS A 413 33.87 15.39 -3.80
CA HIS A 413 33.66 16.81 -3.48
C HIS A 413 34.89 17.44 -2.81
N ILE A 414 35.54 16.74 -1.87
CA ILE A 414 36.81 17.18 -1.27
C ILE A 414 37.86 17.39 -2.36
N ARG A 415 38.06 16.38 -3.20
CA ARG A 415 39.03 16.39 -4.30
C ARG A 415 38.77 17.49 -5.32
N PHE A 416 37.51 17.73 -5.65
CA PHE A 416 37.07 18.81 -6.54
C PHE A 416 37.48 20.18 -5.97
N ARG A 417 37.16 20.45 -4.71
CA ARG A 417 37.49 21.72 -4.05
C ARG A 417 38.99 21.95 -3.88
N GLU A 418 39.75 20.89 -3.58
CA GLU A 418 41.22 20.95 -3.55
C GLU A 418 41.81 21.27 -4.93
N ALA A 419 41.30 20.66 -5.99
CA ALA A 419 41.72 20.96 -7.37
C ALA A 419 41.31 22.38 -7.79
N TRP A 420 40.11 22.82 -7.41
CA TRP A 420 39.60 24.17 -7.68
C TRP A 420 40.53 25.24 -7.12
N GLN A 421 40.92 25.08 -5.85
CA GLN A 421 41.85 25.99 -5.19
C GLN A 421 43.27 25.89 -5.76
N ALA A 422 43.76 24.67 -6.03
CA ALA A 422 45.10 24.46 -6.57
C ALA A 422 45.30 25.07 -7.97
N GLN A 423 44.23 25.15 -8.76
CA GLN A 423 44.24 25.74 -10.11
C GLN A 423 43.89 27.25 -10.12
N GLY A 424 43.71 27.88 -8.95
CA GLY A 424 43.56 29.32 -8.80
C GLY A 424 42.15 29.89 -9.02
N TYR A 425 41.12 29.04 -9.12
CA TYR A 425 39.73 29.49 -9.26
C TYR A 425 39.18 30.02 -7.92
N GLN A 426 38.28 31.01 -7.99
CA GLN A 426 37.67 31.59 -6.80
C GLN A 426 36.43 30.78 -6.39
N ILE A 427 36.15 30.76 -5.09
CA ILE A 427 34.95 30.08 -4.57
C ILE A 427 33.68 30.76 -5.06
N ASP A 428 33.75 32.07 -5.33
CA ASP A 428 32.62 32.86 -5.80
C ASP A 428 32.19 32.53 -7.23
N ASP A 429 33.04 31.83 -7.98
CA ASP A 429 32.74 31.34 -9.33
C ASP A 429 31.80 30.11 -9.33
N LEU A 430 31.49 29.55 -8.15
CA LEU A 430 30.63 28.37 -8.02
C LEU A 430 29.15 28.76 -7.96
N PRO A 431 28.28 28.14 -8.80
CA PRO A 431 26.86 28.46 -8.86
C PRO A 431 26.11 28.09 -7.58
N PHE A 432 26.55 27.01 -6.92
CA PHE A 432 26.06 26.58 -5.63
C PHE A 432 27.25 26.36 -4.69
N LYS A 433 27.15 26.86 -3.47
CA LYS A 433 28.19 26.70 -2.44
C LYS A 433 27.65 25.79 -1.34
N SER A 434 28.36 24.71 -1.11
CA SER A 434 28.09 23.72 -0.09
C SER A 434 28.18 24.32 1.31
N LEU A 435 27.13 24.15 2.12
CA LEU A 435 27.05 24.73 3.46
C LEU A 435 28.05 24.07 4.41
N TRP A 436 28.88 24.88 5.09
CA TRP A 436 29.91 24.42 6.04
C TRP A 436 31.04 23.59 5.43
N TYR A 437 31.35 23.78 4.14
CA TYR A 437 32.60 23.27 3.57
C TYR A 437 33.81 23.87 4.32
N PRO A 438 34.88 23.10 4.63
CA PRO A 438 35.13 21.69 4.29
C PRO A 438 34.56 20.68 5.30
N TRP A 439 34.09 21.15 6.46
CA TRP A 439 33.66 20.31 7.58
C TRP A 439 32.54 19.35 7.20
N ASN A 440 31.57 19.79 6.39
CA ASN A 440 30.48 18.94 5.93
C ASN A 440 30.98 17.75 5.09
N ALA A 441 31.88 17.97 4.13
CA ALA A 441 32.33 16.94 3.20
C ALA A 441 33.19 15.89 3.93
N TRP A 442 34.05 16.34 4.85
CA TRP A 442 34.80 15.45 5.74
C TRP A 442 33.90 14.67 6.70
N PHE A 443 32.90 15.33 7.29
CA PHE A 443 31.90 14.65 8.11
C PHE A 443 31.16 13.58 7.29
N GLY A 444 30.69 13.90 6.09
CA GLY A 444 30.04 12.95 5.19
C GLY A 444 30.92 11.75 4.87
N LEU A 445 32.20 11.98 4.55
CA LEU A 445 33.15 10.90 4.28
C LEU A 445 33.37 10.01 5.50
N LEU A 446 33.75 10.60 6.64
CA LEU A 446 34.08 9.86 7.86
C LEU A 446 32.86 9.16 8.45
N ALA A 447 31.68 9.79 8.42
CA ALA A 447 30.44 9.19 8.86
C ALA A 447 30.09 7.97 8.00
N ASN A 448 30.18 8.06 6.67
CA ASN A 448 29.91 6.91 5.79
C ASN A 448 30.91 5.76 5.98
N ILE A 449 32.19 6.04 6.24
CA ILE A 449 33.16 5.02 6.61
C ILE A 449 32.77 4.35 7.94
N ALA A 450 32.46 5.13 8.97
CA ALA A 450 32.04 4.60 10.27
C ALA A 450 30.75 3.78 10.15
N LEU A 451 29.77 4.26 9.37
CA LEU A 451 28.51 3.59 9.08
C LEU A 451 28.68 2.24 8.41
N THR A 452 29.56 2.19 7.41
CA THR A 452 29.92 0.97 6.69
C THR A 452 30.48 -0.08 7.67
N LEU A 453 31.31 0.35 8.63
CA LEU A 453 31.87 -0.54 9.66
C LEU A 453 30.86 -0.92 10.75
N LEU A 454 29.93 -0.03 11.11
CA LEU A 454 28.93 -0.25 12.16
C LEU A 454 27.74 -1.10 11.71
N GLN A 455 27.45 -1.17 10.40
CA GLN A 455 26.31 -1.90 9.86
C GLN A 455 26.26 -3.37 10.30
N GLY A 456 27.40 -4.05 10.29
CA GLY A 456 27.52 -5.44 10.73
C GLY A 456 27.73 -5.62 12.23
N TRP A 457 27.55 -4.59 13.07
CA TRP A 457 27.88 -4.67 14.51
C TRP A 457 27.19 -5.83 15.24
N THR A 458 25.92 -6.08 14.91
CA THR A 458 25.14 -7.17 15.52
C THR A 458 25.63 -8.57 15.16
N THR A 459 26.51 -8.68 14.15
CA THR A 459 27.07 -9.95 13.69
C THR A 459 28.31 -10.38 14.46
N PHE A 460 28.87 -9.52 15.32
CA PHE A 460 30.07 -9.84 16.11
C PHE A 460 29.77 -10.54 17.43
N ALA A 461 28.59 -10.33 18.02
CA ALA A 461 28.23 -10.87 19.34
C ALA A 461 26.74 -11.24 19.42
N PRO A 462 26.38 -12.54 19.29
CA PRO A 462 27.25 -13.68 18.97
C PRO A 462 27.76 -13.62 17.52
N PHE A 463 28.96 -14.15 17.27
CA PHE A 463 29.53 -14.15 15.92
C PHE A 463 28.70 -15.01 14.96
N ASN A 464 28.17 -14.40 13.90
CA ASN A 464 27.47 -15.10 12.82
C ASN A 464 28.20 -14.89 11.51
N ALA A 465 28.88 -15.93 11.03
CA ALA A 465 29.70 -15.86 9.81
C ALA A 465 28.88 -15.50 8.56
N GLY A 466 27.65 -16.02 8.44
CA GLY A 466 26.77 -15.73 7.30
C GLY A 466 26.38 -14.25 7.25
N ASN A 467 25.87 -13.73 8.36
CA ASN A 467 25.48 -12.32 8.46
C ASN A 467 26.70 -11.39 8.40
N PHE A 468 27.86 -11.81 8.90
CA PHE A 468 29.10 -11.04 8.79
C PHE A 468 29.52 -10.90 7.32
N VAL A 469 29.52 -12.00 6.56
CA VAL A 469 29.81 -11.94 5.12
C VAL A 469 28.79 -11.07 4.41
N ASP A 470 27.50 -11.26 4.69
CA ASP A 470 26.42 -10.43 4.12
C ASP A 470 26.64 -8.93 4.35
N ALA A 471 26.94 -8.55 5.59
CA ALA A 471 27.12 -7.15 5.98
C ALA A 471 28.38 -6.49 5.43
N TYR A 472 29.37 -7.24 4.94
CA TYR A 472 30.66 -6.68 4.52
C TYR A 472 31.15 -7.13 3.14
N ILE A 473 30.47 -8.02 2.43
CA ILE A 473 30.93 -8.58 1.13
C ILE A 473 31.14 -7.51 0.05
N LEU A 474 30.43 -6.37 0.13
CA LEU A 474 30.63 -5.30 -0.84
C LEU A 474 31.93 -4.51 -0.68
N LEU A 475 32.55 -4.53 0.49
CA LEU A 475 33.89 -3.94 0.68
C LEU A 475 34.96 -4.61 -0.19
N PRO A 476 35.18 -5.95 -0.11
CA PRO A 476 36.12 -6.61 -1.00
C PRO A 476 35.66 -6.57 -2.44
N VAL A 477 34.36 -6.63 -2.76
CA VAL A 477 33.88 -6.47 -4.15
C VAL A 477 34.26 -5.10 -4.71
N PHE A 478 34.09 -4.02 -3.96
CA PHE A 478 34.51 -2.68 -4.36
C PHE A 478 36.01 -2.63 -4.63
N VAL A 479 36.84 -3.18 -3.72
CA VAL A 479 38.30 -3.25 -3.89
C VAL A 479 38.68 -4.09 -5.11
N LEU A 480 38.01 -5.22 -5.35
CA LEU A 480 38.27 -6.09 -6.50
C LEU A 480 37.94 -5.39 -7.82
N ILE A 481 36.81 -4.68 -7.90
CA ILE A 481 36.46 -3.90 -9.10
C ILE A 481 37.47 -2.78 -9.31
N PHE A 482 37.81 -2.04 -8.24
CA PHE A 482 38.79 -0.96 -8.29
C PHE A 482 40.17 -1.44 -8.76
N VAL A 483 40.76 -2.43 -8.06
CA VAL A 483 42.08 -2.96 -8.38
C VAL A 483 42.08 -3.69 -9.71
N GLY A 484 41.07 -4.50 -10.00
CA GLY A 484 40.94 -5.23 -11.26
C GLY A 484 40.89 -4.27 -12.46
N PHE A 485 40.04 -3.25 -12.40
CA PHE A 485 39.96 -2.25 -13.47
C PHE A 485 41.25 -1.44 -13.59
N LYS A 486 41.86 -1.08 -12.45
CA LYS A 486 43.13 -0.34 -12.41
C LYS A 486 44.28 -1.10 -13.04
N LEU A 487 44.41 -2.40 -12.76
CA LEU A 487 45.45 -3.25 -13.35
C LEU A 487 45.21 -3.50 -14.85
N TRP A 488 43.95 -3.71 -15.24
CA TRP A 488 43.59 -3.96 -16.64
C TRP A 488 43.79 -2.73 -17.52
N ASN A 489 43.28 -1.57 -17.08
CA ASN A 489 43.30 -0.33 -17.85
C ASN A 489 44.50 0.58 -17.54
N LYS A 490 45.36 0.17 -16.60
CA LYS A 490 46.57 0.90 -16.17
C LYS A 490 46.27 2.36 -15.78
N THR A 491 45.20 2.55 -15.02
CA THR A 491 44.75 3.89 -14.62
C THR A 491 45.59 4.42 -13.46
N ARG A 492 45.58 5.74 -13.28
CA ARG A 492 46.30 6.44 -12.20
C ARG A 492 45.37 7.42 -11.50
N PHE A 493 45.69 7.74 -10.25
CA PHE A 493 45.08 8.87 -9.58
C PHE A 493 45.52 10.17 -10.25
N TRP A 494 44.57 11.06 -10.51
CA TRP A 494 44.86 12.38 -11.05
C TRP A 494 45.57 13.24 -10.01
N ARG A 495 46.56 14.02 -10.43
CA ARG A 495 47.11 15.09 -9.59
C ARG A 495 46.15 16.28 -9.60
N LEU A 496 46.16 17.10 -8.55
CA LEU A 496 45.20 18.21 -8.40
C LEU A 496 45.29 19.22 -9.55
N ASP A 497 46.47 19.40 -10.15
CA ASP A 497 46.75 20.25 -11.31
C ASP A 497 46.33 19.61 -12.66
N GLU A 498 46.13 18.29 -12.69
CA GLU A 498 45.72 17.53 -13.87
C GLU A 498 44.21 17.30 -13.95
N VAL A 499 43.49 17.55 -12.84
CA VAL A 499 42.03 17.40 -12.79
C VAL A 499 41.40 18.38 -13.78
N ASP A 500 40.65 17.86 -14.73
CA ASP A 500 39.87 18.71 -15.64
C ASP A 500 38.75 19.39 -14.85
N LEU A 501 38.70 20.73 -14.85
CA LEU A 501 37.64 21.51 -14.21
C LEU A 501 36.70 22.20 -15.21
N LEU A 502 37.00 22.18 -16.51
CA LEU A 502 36.33 23.00 -17.53
C LEU A 502 35.30 22.22 -18.36
N SER A 503 35.60 20.99 -18.78
CA SER A 503 34.69 20.18 -19.61
C SER A 503 33.37 19.86 -18.90
N GLY A 504 32.28 19.61 -19.63
CA GLY A 504 31.00 19.17 -19.06
C GLY A 504 30.24 20.21 -18.23
N ARG A 505 30.66 21.49 -18.24
CA ARG A 505 29.82 22.61 -17.81
C ARG A 505 28.77 22.87 -18.89
N ARG A 506 27.51 23.09 -18.51
CA ARG A 506 26.39 23.29 -19.44
C ARG A 506 25.54 24.49 -18.99
N ARG A 507 24.93 25.22 -19.94
CA ARG A 507 23.95 26.29 -19.68
C ARG A 507 22.49 25.79 -19.75
N ASP A 508 21.55 26.52 -19.15
CA ASP A 508 20.14 26.13 -19.07
C ASP A 508 19.39 26.34 -20.39
N LEU A 509 18.51 25.39 -20.78
CA LEU A 509 17.78 25.46 -22.06
C LEU A 509 16.69 26.54 -22.10
N GLU A 510 16.17 26.92 -20.94
CA GLU A 510 15.02 27.84 -20.81
C GLU A 510 15.44 29.33 -20.79
N ASP A 511 16.74 29.62 -20.86
CA ASP A 511 17.30 30.96 -20.69
C ASP A 511 17.26 31.83 -21.99
N THR A 512 16.35 31.53 -22.92
CA THR A 512 16.32 32.16 -24.25
C THR A 512 15.50 33.44 -24.36
N THR A 513 14.88 33.93 -23.27
CA THR A 513 14.13 35.21 -23.29
C THR A 513 14.20 35.99 -21.96
N GLY A 514 15.30 36.69 -21.71
CA GLY A 514 15.38 37.69 -20.63
C GLY A 514 16.81 38.23 -20.42
N PRO A 515 17.00 39.48 -19.96
CA PRO A 515 18.33 39.96 -19.60
C PRO A 515 18.90 39.05 -18.50
N GLU A 516 20.20 38.74 -18.59
CA GLU A 516 20.98 37.93 -17.64
C GLU A 516 20.38 38.04 -16.24
N VAL A 517 19.66 37.01 -15.81
CA VAL A 517 19.35 36.87 -14.41
C VAL A 517 20.68 36.52 -13.77
N GLU A 518 21.39 37.54 -13.29
CA GLU A 518 22.47 37.38 -12.32
C GLU A 518 21.98 36.33 -11.32
N ALA A 519 22.62 35.17 -11.32
CA ALA A 519 22.47 34.19 -10.27
C ALA A 519 22.97 34.85 -8.99
N LYS A 520 22.11 35.64 -8.33
CA LYS A 520 22.44 36.27 -7.06
C LYS A 520 22.90 35.16 -6.15
N PRO A 521 24.07 35.28 -5.51
CA PRO A 521 24.53 34.28 -4.54
C PRO A 521 23.46 34.19 -3.46
N GLN A 522 22.63 33.14 -3.53
CA GLN A 522 21.54 32.96 -2.59
C GLN A 522 22.16 32.52 -1.28
N SER A 523 22.34 33.48 -0.38
CA SER A 523 22.80 33.29 0.98
C SER A 523 21.90 32.29 1.69
N TRP A 524 22.51 31.21 2.20
CA TRP A 524 21.88 30.22 3.06
C TRP A 524 21.52 30.85 4.41
N ASP A 525 20.30 31.36 4.53
CA ASP A 525 19.76 31.75 5.81
C ASP A 525 18.75 30.67 6.27
N LEU A 526 19.17 29.96 7.32
CA LEU A 526 18.46 28.80 7.86
C LEU A 526 17.07 29.22 8.36
N ILE A 527 16.93 30.46 8.85
CA ILE A 527 15.69 31.00 9.40
C ILE A 527 14.71 31.32 8.27
N THR A 528 15.14 31.96 7.19
CA THR A 528 14.29 32.22 6.01
C THR A 528 13.92 30.93 5.27
N THR A 529 14.84 29.97 5.23
CA THR A 529 14.57 28.63 4.69
C THR A 529 13.51 27.93 5.54
N LEU A 530 13.70 27.84 6.86
CA LEU A 530 12.71 27.27 7.79
C LEU A 530 11.37 28.02 7.77
N SER A 531 11.37 29.35 7.65
CA SER A 531 10.14 30.15 7.58
C SER A 531 9.39 29.97 6.26
N SER A 532 10.10 29.70 5.16
CA SER A 532 9.47 29.38 3.87
C SER A 532 8.79 28.00 3.86
N TYR A 533 9.13 27.13 4.82
CA TYR A 533 8.53 25.82 5.01
C TYR A 533 7.40 25.80 6.07
N LEU A 534 7.21 26.88 6.84
CA LEU A 534 6.02 27.05 7.68
C LEU A 534 4.83 27.38 6.77
N PRO A 535 3.71 26.64 6.84
CA PRO A 535 2.65 26.76 5.86
C PRO A 535 1.92 28.10 6.01
N THR A 536 2.25 29.10 5.20
CA THR A 536 1.24 30.07 4.78
C THR A 536 0.32 29.40 3.77
N ALA A 537 -0.96 29.29 4.13
CA ALA A 537 -2.04 28.58 3.42
C ALA A 537 -2.24 28.90 1.92
N LYS A 538 -1.45 29.81 1.32
CA LYS A 538 -1.55 30.20 -0.09
C LYS A 538 -0.76 29.30 -1.06
N GLY A 539 0.28 28.58 -0.60
CA GLY A 539 1.16 27.80 -1.50
C GLY A 539 0.64 26.41 -1.91
N PHE A 540 -0.36 25.87 -1.19
CA PHE A 540 -0.85 24.51 -1.40
C PHE A 540 -2.06 24.40 -2.34
N LEU A 541 -2.67 25.53 -2.72
CA LEU A 541 -4.00 25.56 -3.36
C LEU A 541 -4.05 26.19 -4.76
N PHE A 542 -2.94 26.70 -5.30
CA PHE A 542 -2.90 27.26 -6.65
C PHE A 542 -1.71 26.73 -7.45
N VAL A 543 -1.91 25.55 -8.06
CA VAL A 543 -1.20 25.19 -9.28
C VAL A 543 -1.96 25.86 -10.43
N GLN A 544 -1.35 26.86 -11.07
CA GLN A 544 -1.94 27.44 -12.28
C GLN A 544 -2.02 26.38 -13.40
N PRO A 545 -3.11 26.36 -14.20
CA PRO A 545 -3.21 25.48 -15.34
C PRO A 545 -2.22 25.89 -16.45
N PRO A 546 -1.72 24.95 -17.28
CA PRO A 546 -0.67 25.22 -18.25
C PRO A 546 -1.15 26.06 -19.45
N GLU A 547 -0.30 26.97 -19.92
CA GLU A 547 -0.34 27.51 -21.29
C GLU A 547 0.01 26.39 -22.28
N ILE A 548 -0.80 26.28 -23.35
CA ILE A 548 -0.78 25.16 -24.30
C ILE A 548 0.00 25.58 -25.55
N ASP A 549 1.17 24.96 -25.77
CA ASP A 549 1.84 24.96 -27.07
C ASP A 549 1.36 23.81 -27.97
N ARG A 550 1.20 24.10 -29.27
CA ARG A 550 0.36 23.36 -30.23
C ARG A 550 0.89 22.02 -30.76
N GLU A 551 2.00 21.46 -30.26
CA GLU A 551 2.58 20.19 -30.79
C GLU A 551 2.43 18.93 -29.90
N GLU A 552 1.89 19.01 -28.68
CA GLU A 552 1.84 17.90 -27.70
C GLU A 552 0.65 16.90 -27.83
N ASN A 553 -0.13 16.92 -28.93
CA ASN A 553 -1.46 16.30 -28.94
C ASN A 553 -1.51 14.74 -29.03
N CYS A 554 -0.41 14.06 -29.35
CA CYS A 554 -0.42 12.59 -29.53
C CYS A 554 0.07 11.81 -28.28
N ASN A 555 1.14 12.29 -27.63
CA ASN A 555 1.67 11.67 -26.40
C ASN A 555 0.78 11.96 -25.18
N MET A 556 0.14 13.13 -25.14
CA MET A 556 -0.71 13.54 -24.03
C MET A 556 -1.99 12.70 -23.95
N LYS A 557 -2.59 12.33 -25.10
CA LYS A 557 -3.80 11.49 -25.15
C LYS A 557 -3.53 10.08 -24.65
N PHE A 558 -2.36 9.49 -24.92
CA PHE A 558 -1.99 8.17 -24.40
C PHE A 558 -1.53 8.23 -22.93
N SER A 559 -0.89 9.32 -22.48
CA SER A 559 -0.56 9.52 -21.05
C SER A 559 -1.80 9.75 -20.19
N ALA A 560 -2.82 10.43 -20.72
CA ALA A 560 -4.11 10.60 -20.08
C ALA A 560 -4.94 9.31 -20.13
N LEU A 561 -4.88 8.57 -21.25
CA LEU A 561 -5.51 7.24 -21.35
C LEU A 561 -4.85 6.25 -20.39
N PHE A 562 -3.52 6.28 -20.23
CA PHE A 562 -2.78 5.43 -19.31
C PHE A 562 -2.95 5.90 -17.87
N GLY A 563 -2.99 7.20 -17.60
CA GLY A 563 -3.41 7.75 -16.30
C GLY A 563 -4.83 7.29 -15.94
N ALA A 564 -5.75 7.26 -16.90
CA ALA A 564 -7.10 6.73 -16.73
C ALA A 564 -7.14 5.19 -16.63
N LEU A 565 -6.29 4.45 -17.34
CA LEU A 565 -6.17 2.99 -17.28
C LEU A 565 -5.49 2.53 -16.01
N LEU A 566 -4.47 3.24 -15.52
CA LEU A 566 -3.82 3.02 -14.24
C LEU A 566 -4.80 3.40 -13.12
N PHE A 567 -5.56 4.49 -13.29
CA PHE A 567 -6.66 4.83 -12.41
C PHE A 567 -7.73 3.72 -12.42
N GLU A 568 -8.16 3.17 -13.56
CA GLU A 568 -9.10 2.05 -13.60
C GLU A 568 -8.53 0.74 -13.04
N LEU A 569 -7.27 0.39 -13.33
CA LEU A 569 -6.59 -0.81 -12.80
C LEU A 569 -6.30 -0.72 -11.30
N ILE A 570 -6.09 0.49 -10.75
CA ILE A 570 -5.84 0.74 -9.33
C ILE A 570 -7.15 1.00 -8.57
N PHE A 571 -8.16 1.62 -9.19
CA PHE A 571 -9.43 1.96 -8.55
C PHE A 571 -10.54 0.92 -8.74
N GLN A 572 -10.51 0.02 -9.73
CA GLN A 572 -11.45 -1.11 -9.76
C GLN A 572 -11.30 -2.05 -8.54
N PRO A 573 -10.09 -2.35 -8.04
CA PRO A 573 -9.93 -2.98 -6.73
C PRO A 573 -10.49 -2.14 -5.57
N PHE A 574 -10.47 -0.81 -5.66
CA PHE A 574 -11.10 0.09 -4.67
C PHE A 574 -12.63 0.05 -4.73
N ALA A 575 -13.22 0.00 -5.92
CA ALA A 575 -14.67 -0.15 -6.10
C ALA A 575 -15.15 -1.55 -5.69
N PHE A 576 -14.32 -2.58 -5.90
CA PHE A 576 -14.56 -3.94 -5.42
C PHE A 576 -14.36 -4.06 -3.88
N ALA A 577 -13.43 -3.31 -3.30
CA ALA A 577 -13.22 -3.22 -1.85
C ALA A 577 -14.30 -2.40 -1.13
N LEU A 578 -14.82 -1.34 -1.77
CA LEU A 578 -15.96 -0.54 -1.26
C LEU A 578 -17.30 -1.28 -1.40
N GLY A 579 -17.37 -2.31 -2.26
CA GLY A 579 -18.54 -3.20 -2.39
C GLY A 579 -18.60 -4.33 -1.36
N GLN A 580 -17.57 -4.53 -0.54
CA GLN A 580 -17.67 -5.48 0.57
C GLN A 580 -18.43 -4.84 1.74
N ALA A 581 -19.75 -5.04 1.76
CA ALA A 581 -20.49 -5.00 3.02
C ALA A 581 -19.75 -5.88 4.04
N ALA A 582 -19.41 -5.31 5.19
CA ALA A 582 -18.75 -5.98 6.30
C ALA A 582 -19.51 -7.27 6.63
N SER A 583 -18.78 -8.39 6.70
CA SER A 583 -19.32 -9.69 7.13
C SER A 583 -19.55 -9.69 8.63
N ASN A 584 -20.68 -9.09 9.05
CA ASN A 584 -21.01 -8.88 10.46
C ASN A 584 -22.35 -9.53 10.89
N ILE A 585 -22.97 -10.37 10.05
CA ILE A 585 -24.25 -11.00 10.41
C ILE A 585 -24.00 -12.09 11.46
N ARG A 586 -24.64 -11.97 12.62
CA ARG A 586 -24.55 -12.92 13.73
C ARG A 586 -25.95 -13.36 14.07
N SER A 587 -26.40 -14.44 13.43
CA SER A 587 -27.80 -14.87 13.47
C SER A 587 -28.05 -16.06 14.38
N ILE A 588 -29.28 -16.16 14.86
CA ILE A 588 -29.78 -17.33 15.59
C ILE A 588 -31.24 -17.59 15.25
N TYR A 589 -31.55 -18.85 14.93
CA TYR A 589 -32.91 -19.33 14.80
C TYR A 589 -33.43 -19.76 16.17
N LEU A 590 -34.53 -19.16 16.60
CA LEU A 590 -35.14 -19.40 17.90
C LEU A 590 -36.44 -20.20 17.73
N PHE A 591 -36.38 -21.48 18.11
CA PHE A 591 -37.52 -22.41 18.07
C PHE A 591 -38.35 -22.40 19.35
N LYS A 592 -37.70 -22.07 20.47
CA LYS A 592 -38.37 -21.90 21.76
C LYS A 592 -39.34 -20.73 21.70
N ASP A 593 -40.49 -20.89 22.34
CA ASP A 593 -41.47 -19.83 22.49
C ASP A 593 -40.81 -18.58 23.09
N VAL A 594 -40.96 -17.44 22.44
CA VAL A 594 -40.35 -16.17 22.88
C VAL A 594 -40.81 -15.74 24.27
N LEU A 595 -42.03 -16.11 24.69
CA LEU A 595 -42.54 -15.83 26.03
C LEU A 595 -41.89 -16.70 27.11
N LYS A 596 -41.33 -17.85 26.72
CA LYS A 596 -40.65 -18.78 27.63
C LYS A 596 -39.13 -18.71 27.54
N SER A 597 -38.59 -18.15 26.47
CA SER A 597 -37.15 -18.04 26.21
C SER A 597 -36.46 -17.05 27.14
N ASP A 598 -35.18 -17.29 27.43
CA ASP A 598 -34.31 -16.30 28.08
C ASP A 598 -33.87 -15.23 27.07
N THR A 599 -34.84 -14.40 26.68
CA THR A 599 -34.61 -13.30 25.75
C THR A 599 -33.68 -12.24 26.31
N THR A 600 -33.52 -12.15 27.64
CA THR A 600 -32.64 -11.18 28.29
C THR A 600 -31.19 -11.53 27.97
N SER A 601 -30.78 -12.77 28.24
CA SER A 601 -29.43 -13.24 27.90
C SER A 601 -29.18 -13.20 26.40
N LEU A 602 -30.18 -13.57 25.59
CA LEU A 602 -30.08 -13.56 24.13
C LEU A 602 -29.82 -12.16 23.54
N LYS A 603 -30.42 -11.12 24.12
CA LYS A 603 -30.22 -9.73 23.68
C LYS A 603 -28.80 -9.25 23.91
N THR A 604 -28.11 -9.76 24.92
CA THR A 604 -26.76 -9.33 25.30
C THR A 604 -25.66 -10.31 24.92
N SER A 605 -25.99 -11.37 24.17
CA SER A 605 -25.07 -12.47 23.91
C SER A 605 -24.17 -12.32 22.68
N GLY A 606 -24.27 -11.20 21.94
CA GLY A 606 -23.45 -10.91 20.76
C GLY A 606 -24.14 -11.21 19.41
N PHE A 607 -25.33 -11.80 19.40
CA PHE A 607 -26.15 -11.88 18.18
C PHE A 607 -26.70 -10.51 17.80
N ASN A 608 -26.82 -10.26 16.49
CA ASN A 608 -27.46 -9.05 15.97
C ASN A 608 -28.72 -9.33 15.14
N SER A 609 -28.97 -10.59 14.78
CA SER A 609 -30.13 -11.02 14.01
C SER A 609 -30.82 -12.20 14.69
N VAL A 610 -32.12 -12.11 14.94
CA VAL A 610 -32.93 -13.22 15.46
C VAL A 610 -33.99 -13.61 14.44
N ILE A 611 -34.10 -14.91 14.18
CA ILE A 611 -35.14 -15.47 13.32
C ILE A 611 -36.05 -16.32 14.21
N MET A 612 -37.30 -15.86 14.41
CA MET A 612 -38.29 -16.59 15.19
C MET A 612 -38.93 -17.68 14.33
N PHE A 613 -38.84 -18.93 14.76
CA PHE A 613 -39.46 -20.05 14.05
C PHE A 613 -40.92 -20.26 14.50
N GLY A 614 -41.70 -20.97 13.68
CA GLY A 614 -43.06 -21.41 14.04
C GLY A 614 -44.18 -20.50 13.56
N VAL A 615 -43.98 -19.66 12.54
CA VAL A 615 -45.06 -18.85 11.97
C VAL A 615 -45.71 -19.58 10.79
N GLY A 616 -47.01 -19.83 10.86
CA GLY A 616 -47.79 -20.47 9.80
C GLY A 616 -48.75 -19.52 9.11
N ILE A 617 -48.92 -19.70 7.80
CA ILE A 617 -49.97 -19.04 7.01
C ILE A 617 -51.09 -20.06 6.83
N LEU A 618 -52.31 -19.74 7.28
CA LEU A 618 -53.47 -20.60 7.07
C LEU A 618 -54.07 -20.39 5.68
N GLY A 619 -54.86 -21.36 5.19
CA GLY A 619 -55.48 -21.29 3.85
C GLY A 619 -56.42 -20.10 3.62
N ASN A 620 -56.89 -19.44 4.68
CA ASN A 620 -57.68 -18.21 4.60
C ASN A 620 -56.82 -16.92 4.64
N GLY A 621 -55.50 -17.05 4.77
CA GLY A 621 -54.54 -15.94 4.88
C GLY A 621 -54.27 -15.47 6.31
N ASP A 622 -54.88 -16.07 7.32
CA ASP A 622 -54.58 -15.79 8.72
C ASP A 622 -53.18 -16.28 9.11
N ILE A 623 -52.56 -15.61 10.09
CA ILE A 623 -51.20 -15.92 10.54
C ILE A 623 -51.26 -16.52 11.94
N MET A 624 -50.72 -17.73 12.08
CA MET A 624 -50.62 -18.47 13.33
C MET A 624 -49.17 -18.46 13.83
N TYR A 625 -48.97 -18.32 15.14
CA TYR A 625 -47.72 -18.57 15.82
C TYR A 625 -47.83 -19.87 16.60
N TYR A 626 -47.19 -20.93 16.10
CA TYR A 626 -47.16 -22.24 16.70
C TYR A 626 -46.11 -22.30 17.81
N SER A 627 -46.50 -22.81 18.97
CA SER A 627 -45.57 -22.94 20.09
C SER A 627 -45.15 -24.39 20.28
N ASN A 628 -43.87 -24.66 19.98
CA ASN A 628 -43.27 -25.98 20.16
C ASN A 628 -42.74 -26.20 21.59
N THR A 629 -43.06 -25.29 22.53
CA THR A 629 -42.55 -25.34 23.92
C THR A 629 -43.60 -25.95 24.86
N PRO A 630 -43.24 -26.96 25.67
CA PRO A 630 -44.17 -27.53 26.66
C PRO A 630 -44.78 -26.47 27.57
N GLY A 631 -46.11 -26.47 27.70
CA GLY A 631 -46.84 -25.51 28.53
C GLY A 631 -47.13 -24.15 27.86
N SER A 632 -46.94 -24.06 26.55
CA SER A 632 -47.43 -22.96 25.72
C SER A 632 -48.56 -23.43 24.80
N SER A 633 -49.33 -22.48 24.25
CA SER A 633 -50.42 -22.73 23.32
C SER A 633 -50.21 -21.94 22.03
N ASP A 634 -50.67 -22.47 20.91
CA ASP A 634 -50.67 -21.75 19.63
C ASP A 634 -51.47 -20.45 19.71
N VAL A 635 -50.98 -19.42 19.04
CA VAL A 635 -51.55 -18.07 19.09
C VAL A 635 -51.92 -17.64 17.67
N LEU A 636 -53.20 -17.33 17.46
CA LEU A 636 -53.62 -16.62 16.26
C LEU A 636 -53.01 -15.21 16.32
N ALA A 637 -52.01 -14.93 15.49
CA ALA A 637 -51.23 -13.71 15.56
C ALA A 637 -51.92 -12.57 14.80
N ALA A 638 -52.44 -12.83 13.61
CA ALA A 638 -53.16 -11.83 12.81
C ALA A 638 -54.33 -12.45 12.05
N SER A 639 -55.47 -11.75 12.06
CA SER A 639 -56.66 -12.11 11.32
C SER A 639 -57.45 -10.86 10.91
N ASN A 640 -58.13 -10.91 9.76
CA ASN A 640 -58.93 -9.81 9.22
C ASN A 640 -58.20 -8.45 9.15
N GLY A 641 -56.89 -8.47 8.92
CA GLY A 641 -56.03 -7.29 8.84
C GLY A 641 -55.73 -6.62 10.16
N THR A 642 -55.89 -7.34 11.28
CA THR A 642 -55.60 -6.84 12.63
C THR A 642 -54.70 -7.82 13.37
N TYR A 643 -53.79 -7.31 14.20
CA TYR A 643 -53.03 -8.14 15.12
C TYR A 643 -53.92 -8.55 16.29
N VAL A 644 -54.02 -9.85 16.56
CA VAL A 644 -54.89 -10.44 17.60
C VAL A 644 -54.12 -11.35 18.58
N GLY A 645 -52.79 -11.41 18.46
CA GLY A 645 -51.93 -12.29 19.25
C GLY A 645 -51.65 -11.83 20.70
N GLY A 646 -52.24 -10.72 21.14
CA GLY A 646 -52.14 -10.19 22.51
C GLY A 646 -50.89 -9.35 22.81
N ASP A 647 -51.04 -8.39 23.71
CA ASP A 647 -50.01 -7.38 24.00
C ASP A 647 -48.71 -7.96 24.57
N ALA A 648 -48.81 -9.02 25.38
CA ALA A 648 -47.64 -9.65 25.99
C ALA A 648 -46.69 -10.22 24.93
N LEU A 649 -47.23 -10.86 23.89
CA LEU A 649 -46.44 -11.42 22.79
C LEU A 649 -45.83 -10.30 21.95
N ALA A 650 -46.63 -9.30 21.56
CA ALA A 650 -46.12 -8.14 20.80
C ALA A 650 -45.00 -7.41 21.55
N ALA A 651 -45.21 -7.08 22.83
CA ALA A 651 -44.21 -6.40 23.65
C ALA A 651 -42.93 -7.24 23.80
N LYS A 652 -43.05 -8.56 23.94
CA LYS A 652 -41.89 -9.47 24.04
C LYS A 652 -41.09 -9.48 22.74
N VAL A 653 -41.73 -9.55 21.57
CA VAL A 653 -41.03 -9.53 20.28
C VAL A 653 -40.38 -8.17 20.03
N GLN A 654 -41.09 -7.06 20.27
CA GLN A 654 -40.54 -5.71 20.18
C GLN A 654 -39.36 -5.50 21.15
N SER A 655 -39.34 -6.22 22.28
CA SER A 655 -38.26 -6.13 23.25
C SER A 655 -36.89 -6.50 22.67
N PHE A 656 -36.81 -7.30 21.60
CA PHE A 656 -35.54 -7.66 20.99
C PHE A 656 -34.76 -6.45 20.46
N LYS A 657 -35.45 -5.40 19.99
CA LYS A 657 -34.84 -4.18 19.43
C LYS A 657 -34.87 -2.96 20.35
N THR A 658 -35.30 -3.13 21.60
CA THR A 658 -35.47 -2.01 22.55
C THR A 658 -34.67 -2.25 23.84
N GLY A 659 -34.20 -1.17 24.46
CA GLY A 659 -33.30 -1.23 25.63
C GLY A 659 -31.89 -1.72 25.29
N THR A 660 -31.18 -2.29 26.25
CA THR A 660 -29.83 -2.85 26.03
C THR A 660 -29.92 -4.14 25.21
N THR A 661 -29.52 -4.08 23.95
CA THR A 661 -29.56 -5.22 23.03
C THR A 661 -28.52 -5.06 21.92
N GLY A 662 -27.90 -6.15 21.52
CA GLY A 662 -27.09 -6.25 20.30
C GLY A 662 -27.93 -6.55 19.05
N ILE A 663 -29.21 -6.90 19.21
CA ILE A 663 -30.11 -7.28 18.12
C ILE A 663 -30.64 -6.03 17.43
N ASN A 664 -30.34 -5.93 16.13
CA ASN A 664 -30.82 -4.86 15.26
C ASN A 664 -31.76 -5.36 14.16
N ARG A 665 -31.92 -6.69 14.02
CA ARG A 665 -32.81 -7.31 13.04
C ARG A 665 -33.61 -8.46 13.65
N VAL A 666 -34.93 -8.41 13.48
CA VAL A 666 -35.87 -9.45 13.89
C VAL A 666 -36.63 -9.94 12.65
N GLU A 667 -36.57 -11.24 12.42
CA GLU A 667 -37.23 -11.92 11.30
C GLU A 667 -38.14 -13.03 11.83
N ILE A 668 -39.08 -13.47 11.00
CA ILE A 668 -39.88 -14.67 11.24
C ILE A 668 -39.56 -15.70 10.17
N SER A 669 -39.39 -16.96 10.55
CA SER A 669 -39.35 -18.09 9.62
C SER A 669 -40.74 -18.67 9.50
N MET A 670 -41.22 -18.75 8.26
CA MET A 670 -42.59 -19.14 7.97
C MET A 670 -42.69 -20.49 7.27
N ASN A 671 -43.82 -21.17 7.50
CA ASN A 671 -44.27 -22.27 6.66
C ASN A 671 -45.04 -21.72 5.45
N SER A 672 -44.63 -22.09 4.24
CA SER A 672 -45.15 -21.54 2.98
C SER A 672 -46.22 -22.40 2.31
N GLN A 673 -46.70 -23.47 2.94
CA GLN A 673 -47.63 -24.46 2.36
C GLN A 673 -48.83 -23.85 1.62
N HIS A 674 -49.40 -22.74 2.11
CA HIS A 674 -50.56 -22.07 1.50
C HIS A 674 -50.23 -20.86 0.62
N VAL A 675 -48.95 -20.46 0.52
CA VAL A 675 -48.52 -19.28 -0.27
C VAL A 675 -48.85 -19.45 -1.74
N LYS A 676 -48.66 -20.64 -2.29
CA LYS A 676 -48.94 -20.92 -3.71
C LYS A 676 -50.39 -20.62 -4.08
N ASP A 677 -51.33 -21.17 -3.30
CA ASP A 677 -52.75 -21.01 -3.53
C ASP A 677 -53.18 -19.56 -3.32
N LEU A 678 -52.71 -18.92 -2.24
CA LEU A 678 -53.04 -17.53 -1.93
C LEU A 678 -52.48 -16.53 -2.96
N MET A 679 -51.30 -16.80 -3.55
CA MET A 679 -50.73 -15.99 -4.63
C MET A 679 -51.39 -16.23 -5.99
N ALA A 680 -52.07 -17.36 -6.16
CA ALA A 680 -52.90 -17.63 -7.33
C ALA A 680 -54.29 -16.99 -7.19
N ASN A 681 -54.92 -17.11 -6.02
CA ASN A 681 -56.21 -16.54 -5.68
C ASN A 681 -56.32 -16.37 -4.15
N PRO A 682 -56.47 -15.15 -3.60
CA PRO A 682 -56.84 -13.91 -4.27
C PRO A 682 -55.68 -13.10 -4.89
N GLY A 683 -54.43 -13.54 -4.76
CA GLY A 683 -53.24 -12.85 -5.29
C GLY A 683 -52.54 -11.93 -4.27
N PRO A 684 -51.55 -11.13 -4.71
CA PRO A 684 -50.72 -10.30 -3.83
C PRO A 684 -51.29 -8.90 -3.52
N GLY A 685 -52.54 -8.60 -3.91
CA GLY A 685 -53.08 -7.24 -3.81
C GLY A 685 -53.20 -6.73 -2.37
N SER A 686 -53.11 -5.41 -2.18
CA SER A 686 -53.18 -4.76 -0.85
C SER A 686 -54.51 -4.94 -0.11
N SER A 687 -55.57 -5.28 -0.83
CA SER A 687 -56.89 -5.60 -0.27
C SER A 687 -57.03 -7.05 0.23
N THR A 688 -56.06 -7.92 -0.07
CA THR A 688 -56.15 -9.34 0.27
C THR A 688 -55.93 -9.61 1.76
N PRO A 689 -56.54 -10.67 2.32
CA PRO A 689 -56.35 -11.01 3.74
C PRO A 689 -54.89 -11.17 4.13
N LEU A 690 -54.10 -11.86 3.29
CA LEU A 690 -52.69 -12.13 3.54
C LEU A 690 -51.86 -10.84 3.62
N TYR A 691 -52.02 -9.92 2.66
CA TYR A 691 -51.33 -8.63 2.69
C TYR A 691 -51.65 -7.86 3.98
N ARG A 692 -52.94 -7.73 4.31
CA ARG A 692 -53.40 -6.98 5.48
C ARG A 692 -52.91 -7.60 6.79
N ASN A 693 -52.91 -8.93 6.89
CA ASN A 693 -52.43 -9.64 8.06
C ASN A 693 -50.92 -9.46 8.25
N PHE A 694 -50.11 -9.52 7.19
CA PHE A 694 -48.68 -9.24 7.27
C PHE A 694 -48.36 -7.77 7.59
N ALA A 695 -49.16 -6.82 7.10
CA ALA A 695 -49.03 -5.40 7.45
C ALA A 695 -49.34 -5.13 8.94
N ALA A 696 -50.40 -5.76 9.45
CA ALA A 696 -50.74 -5.69 10.88
C ALA A 696 -49.65 -6.33 11.75
N LEU A 697 -49.13 -7.50 11.35
CA LEU A 697 -48.06 -8.18 12.05
C LEU A 697 -46.76 -7.38 12.06
N LYS A 698 -46.41 -6.72 10.95
CA LYS A 698 -45.20 -5.89 10.84
C LYS A 698 -45.20 -4.79 11.90
N THR A 699 -46.35 -4.12 12.00
CA THR A 699 -46.56 -3.01 12.92
C THR A 699 -46.55 -3.50 14.36
N ALA A 700 -47.24 -4.61 14.64
CA ALA A 700 -47.35 -5.15 15.99
C ALA A 700 -46.01 -5.69 16.53
N TRP A 701 -45.19 -6.33 15.70
CA TRP A 701 -43.95 -6.98 16.14
C TRP A 701 -42.68 -6.21 15.79
N GLY A 702 -42.79 -5.18 14.96
CA GLY A 702 -41.63 -4.41 14.49
C GLY A 702 -40.68 -5.23 13.63
N LEU A 703 -41.19 -6.13 12.79
CA LEU A 703 -40.39 -7.08 12.02
C LEU A 703 -39.65 -6.43 10.84
N ASP A 704 -38.44 -6.90 10.57
CA ASP A 704 -37.58 -6.42 9.49
C ASP A 704 -37.68 -7.28 8.24
N ALA A 705 -37.78 -8.60 8.41
CA ALA A 705 -37.81 -9.54 7.29
C ALA A 705 -38.72 -10.76 7.54
N VAL A 706 -39.04 -11.44 6.45
CA VAL A 706 -39.69 -12.75 6.48
C VAL A 706 -38.76 -13.75 5.78
N ASN A 707 -38.43 -14.82 6.51
CA ASN A 707 -37.57 -15.90 6.07
C ASN A 707 -38.39 -17.06 5.53
N ASN A 708 -38.02 -17.55 4.35
CA ASN A 708 -38.58 -18.75 3.74
C ASN A 708 -37.62 -19.92 3.89
N ASP A 709 -38.06 -20.91 4.65
CA ASP A 709 -37.37 -22.17 4.94
C ASP A 709 -38.09 -23.38 4.31
N ASP A 710 -39.14 -23.13 3.51
CA ASP A 710 -39.93 -24.21 2.92
C ASP A 710 -39.32 -24.69 1.61
N GLU A 711 -38.78 -25.91 1.66
CA GLU A 711 -38.06 -26.58 0.59
C GLU A 711 -38.85 -27.73 -0.05
N SER A 712 -40.17 -27.73 0.14
CA SER A 712 -41.04 -28.79 -0.38
C SER A 712 -41.80 -28.38 -1.65
N LEU A 713 -42.10 -27.09 -1.82
CA LEU A 713 -42.98 -26.60 -2.89
C LEU A 713 -42.25 -26.22 -4.19
N TYR A 714 -41.05 -25.65 -4.12
CA TYR A 714 -40.22 -25.18 -5.24
C TYR A 714 -40.96 -24.46 -6.39
N ASP A 715 -41.94 -23.60 -6.07
CA ASP A 715 -42.68 -22.81 -7.06
C ASP A 715 -42.17 -21.36 -7.14
N VAL A 716 -41.35 -21.06 -8.17
CA VAL A 716 -40.69 -19.75 -8.29
C VAL A 716 -41.72 -18.62 -8.46
N SER A 717 -42.78 -18.85 -9.24
CA SER A 717 -43.76 -17.80 -9.59
C SER A 717 -44.51 -17.28 -8.37
N SER A 718 -45.07 -18.17 -7.56
CA SER A 718 -45.76 -17.79 -6.32
C SER A 718 -44.81 -17.20 -5.29
N THR A 719 -43.60 -17.76 -5.15
CA THR A 719 -42.60 -17.28 -4.19
C THR A 719 -42.13 -15.85 -4.53
N VAL A 720 -41.86 -15.56 -5.81
CA VAL A 720 -41.49 -14.19 -6.26
C VAL A 720 -42.63 -13.21 -6.04
N LYS A 721 -43.88 -13.58 -6.39
CA LYS A 721 -45.06 -12.72 -6.15
C LYS A 721 -45.22 -12.38 -4.68
N PHE A 722 -45.05 -13.38 -3.82
CA PHE A 722 -45.15 -13.21 -2.39
C PHE A 722 -44.01 -12.37 -1.80
N ALA A 723 -42.77 -12.60 -2.24
CA ALA A 723 -41.63 -11.79 -1.82
C ALA A 723 -41.83 -10.31 -2.20
N LYS A 724 -42.33 -10.03 -3.42
CA LYS A 724 -42.63 -8.66 -3.86
C LYS A 724 -43.76 -8.02 -3.06
N MET A 725 -44.82 -8.77 -2.74
CA MET A 725 -45.89 -8.33 -1.84
C MET A 725 -45.35 -7.92 -0.46
N LEU A 726 -44.46 -8.74 0.12
CA LEU A 726 -43.81 -8.42 1.39
C LEU A 726 -42.92 -7.18 1.29
N GLY A 727 -42.22 -7.00 0.16
CA GLY A 727 -41.44 -5.81 -0.16
C GLY A 727 -42.28 -4.53 -0.18
N GLU A 728 -43.48 -4.58 -0.76
CA GLU A 728 -44.42 -3.45 -0.76
C GLU A 728 -44.90 -3.06 0.65
N ILE A 729 -44.99 -4.04 1.56
CA ILE A 729 -45.31 -3.80 2.98
C ILE A 729 -44.07 -3.27 3.76
N GLY A 730 -42.88 -3.34 3.15
CA GLY A 730 -41.61 -2.87 3.72
C GLY A 730 -40.82 -3.96 4.45
N TYR A 731 -41.11 -5.24 4.23
CA TYR A 731 -40.25 -6.34 4.68
C TYR A 731 -39.09 -6.58 3.72
N LYS A 732 -37.97 -7.04 4.28
CA LYS A 732 -36.99 -7.82 3.52
C LYS A 732 -37.46 -9.27 3.37
N TYR A 733 -36.92 -9.94 2.37
CA TYR A 733 -37.13 -11.35 2.14
C TYR A 733 -35.82 -12.10 2.35
N THR A 734 -35.82 -13.18 3.10
CA THR A 734 -34.63 -14.02 3.31
C THR A 734 -34.96 -15.48 3.06
N ILE A 735 -33.96 -16.30 2.79
CA ILE A 735 -34.14 -17.72 2.46
C ILE A 735 -33.16 -18.58 3.24
N ALA A 736 -33.52 -19.83 3.52
CA ALA A 736 -32.68 -20.76 4.27
C ALA A 736 -32.43 -22.08 3.51
N PRO A 737 -31.69 -22.07 2.38
CA PRO A 737 -31.54 -23.24 1.53
C PRO A 737 -30.60 -24.30 2.15
N TYR A 738 -30.86 -25.59 1.87
CA TYR A 738 -29.92 -26.69 1.98
C TYR A 738 -29.73 -27.46 0.65
N THR A 739 -30.63 -27.32 -0.32
CA THR A 739 -30.54 -27.99 -1.62
C THR A 739 -31.15 -27.18 -2.77
N ASN A 740 -31.11 -27.72 -4.00
CA ASN A 740 -31.71 -27.15 -5.21
C ASN A 740 -31.25 -25.72 -5.53
N SER A 741 -29.93 -25.53 -5.66
CA SER A 741 -29.33 -24.22 -5.92
C SER A 741 -29.89 -23.52 -7.17
N GLY A 742 -30.28 -24.27 -8.21
CA GLY A 742 -30.88 -23.71 -9.43
C GLY A 742 -32.20 -22.98 -9.18
N PHE A 743 -33.06 -23.53 -8.31
CA PHE A 743 -34.30 -22.84 -7.88
C PHE A 743 -33.97 -21.50 -7.19
N TRP A 744 -33.04 -21.52 -6.25
CA TRP A 744 -32.68 -20.33 -5.46
C TRP A 744 -32.00 -19.24 -6.29
N VAL A 745 -31.16 -19.61 -7.26
CA VAL A 745 -30.61 -18.67 -8.26
C VAL A 745 -31.72 -17.98 -9.03
N SER A 746 -32.70 -18.74 -9.51
CA SER A 746 -33.85 -18.21 -10.24
C SER A 746 -34.70 -17.28 -9.37
N LEU A 747 -34.91 -17.65 -8.11
CA LEU A 747 -35.66 -16.86 -7.14
C LEU A 747 -34.98 -15.52 -6.82
N ILE A 748 -33.67 -15.53 -6.54
CA ILE A 748 -32.88 -14.32 -6.24
C ILE A 748 -32.94 -13.34 -7.43
N SER A 749 -32.68 -13.86 -8.63
CA SER A 749 -32.67 -13.06 -9.85
C SER A 749 -34.04 -12.40 -10.11
N GLN A 750 -35.13 -13.16 -10.00
CA GLN A 750 -36.47 -12.65 -10.30
C GLN A 750 -37.04 -11.76 -9.19
N THR A 751 -36.72 -12.05 -7.93
CA THR A 751 -37.16 -11.24 -6.78
C THR A 751 -36.51 -9.86 -6.81
N ASN A 752 -35.21 -9.77 -7.12
CA ASN A 752 -34.47 -8.50 -7.15
C ASN A 752 -34.51 -7.80 -8.53
N SER A 753 -35.10 -8.40 -9.55
CA SER A 753 -35.21 -7.82 -10.89
C SER A 753 -35.99 -6.50 -10.89
N GLY A 754 -35.39 -5.46 -11.48
CA GLY A 754 -35.98 -4.12 -11.64
C GLY A 754 -35.71 -3.15 -10.50
N LEU A 755 -34.86 -3.51 -9.51
CA LEU A 755 -34.45 -2.63 -8.41
C LEU A 755 -33.15 -1.89 -8.76
N ALA A 756 -33.10 -0.56 -8.56
CA ALA A 756 -31.92 0.30 -8.82
C ALA A 756 -30.85 0.32 -7.70
N ASP A 757 -31.21 -0.32 -6.57
CA ASP A 757 -30.48 -0.74 -5.37
C ASP A 757 -29.68 0.28 -4.52
N PRO A 758 -30.12 0.48 -3.25
CA PRO A 758 -29.23 0.26 -2.10
C PRO A 758 -29.86 -0.62 -1.00
N ASN A 759 -30.88 -1.41 -1.32
CA ASN A 759 -31.63 -2.23 -0.38
C ASN A 759 -32.34 -3.42 -1.09
N LEU A 760 -31.58 -4.40 -1.58
CA LEU A 760 -32.10 -5.64 -2.19
C LEU A 760 -33.28 -6.19 -1.40
N LEU A 761 -34.35 -6.58 -2.09
CA LEU A 761 -35.52 -7.18 -1.46
C LEU A 761 -35.13 -8.52 -0.82
N LEU A 762 -34.44 -9.37 -1.58
CA LEU A 762 -33.76 -10.55 -1.05
C LEU A 762 -32.29 -10.20 -0.79
N ASP A 763 -31.96 -9.97 0.48
CA ASP A 763 -30.66 -9.45 0.91
C ASP A 763 -29.79 -10.43 1.70
N ARG A 764 -30.36 -11.56 2.16
CA ARG A 764 -29.64 -12.56 2.96
C ARG A 764 -30.05 -13.98 2.61
N VAL A 765 -29.05 -14.87 2.67
CA VAL A 765 -29.21 -16.32 2.49
C VAL A 765 -28.62 -17.01 3.71
N TYR A 766 -29.45 -17.70 4.48
CA TYR A 766 -29.04 -18.49 5.64
C TYR A 766 -28.82 -19.95 5.24
N LEU A 767 -27.62 -20.25 4.72
CA LEU A 767 -27.32 -21.57 4.17
C LEU A 767 -27.26 -22.64 5.27
N GLN A 768 -28.10 -23.67 5.20
CA GLN A 768 -28.02 -24.77 6.14
C GLN A 768 -26.81 -25.66 5.83
N CYS A 769 -25.92 -25.83 6.80
CA CYS A 769 -24.69 -26.65 6.70
C CYS A 769 -24.70 -27.85 7.66
N TYR A 770 -25.90 -28.32 8.00
CA TYR A 770 -26.17 -29.48 8.86
C TYR A 770 -27.21 -30.37 8.20
N ASP A 771 -27.44 -31.58 8.74
CA ASP A 771 -28.46 -32.51 8.22
C ASP A 771 -28.31 -32.75 6.69
N GLY A 772 -29.35 -32.47 5.89
CA GLY A 772 -29.38 -32.67 4.44
C GLY A 772 -28.44 -31.72 3.71
N GLY A 773 -28.06 -30.62 4.37
CA GLY A 773 -27.06 -29.66 3.94
C GLY A 773 -25.67 -29.90 4.53
N ALA A 774 -25.40 -30.99 5.25
CA ALA A 774 -24.10 -31.20 5.91
C ALA A 774 -22.88 -31.18 4.95
N GLY A 775 -23.10 -31.48 3.67
CA GLY A 775 -22.10 -31.40 2.60
C GLY A 775 -21.98 -30.03 1.92
N ASN A 776 -22.81 -29.05 2.30
CA ASN A 776 -22.79 -27.74 1.69
C ASN A 776 -21.50 -26.99 2.01
N ASN A 777 -20.90 -26.44 0.97
CA ASN A 777 -19.77 -25.52 1.09
C ASN A 777 -20.27 -24.08 0.94
N PRO A 778 -20.17 -23.23 1.98
CA PRO A 778 -20.68 -21.86 1.94
C PRO A 778 -20.09 -21.01 0.82
N SER A 779 -18.79 -21.10 0.56
CA SER A 779 -18.13 -20.34 -0.50
C SER A 779 -18.61 -20.79 -1.89
N SER A 780 -18.83 -22.09 -2.10
CA SER A 780 -19.41 -22.61 -3.34
C SER A 780 -20.82 -22.07 -3.56
N TRP A 781 -21.66 -22.12 -2.53
CA TRP A 781 -23.02 -21.61 -2.59
C TRP A 781 -23.07 -20.09 -2.83
N ALA A 782 -22.21 -19.32 -2.17
CA ALA A 782 -22.10 -17.88 -2.39
C ALA A 782 -21.78 -17.55 -3.85
N ASN A 783 -20.84 -18.29 -4.46
CA ASN A 783 -20.50 -18.14 -5.87
C ASN A 783 -21.68 -18.52 -6.79
N THR A 784 -22.39 -19.61 -6.49
CA THR A 784 -23.55 -20.03 -7.28
C THR A 784 -24.69 -19.02 -7.22
N LEU A 785 -24.98 -18.47 -6.04
CA LEU A 785 -26.09 -17.55 -5.82
C LEU A 785 -25.78 -16.09 -6.20
N GLY A 786 -24.50 -15.74 -6.35
CA GLY A 786 -24.06 -14.36 -6.58
C GLY A 786 -24.28 -13.44 -5.37
N LEU A 787 -24.48 -14.01 -4.17
CA LEU A 787 -24.68 -13.32 -2.90
C LEU A 787 -23.88 -14.00 -1.80
N LYS A 788 -23.28 -13.21 -0.89
CA LYS A 788 -22.63 -13.76 0.31
C LYS A 788 -23.65 -14.50 1.17
N VAL A 789 -23.26 -15.63 1.75
CA VAL A 789 -24.16 -16.50 2.55
C VAL A 789 -23.82 -16.45 4.05
N VAL A 790 -24.80 -16.75 4.88
CA VAL A 790 -24.66 -16.92 6.33
C VAL A 790 -24.81 -18.41 6.63
N PRO A 791 -23.72 -19.19 6.76
CA PRO A 791 -23.81 -20.59 7.10
C PRO A 791 -24.43 -20.78 8.47
N LEU A 792 -25.32 -21.76 8.55
CA LEU A 792 -25.98 -22.20 9.77
C LEU A 792 -25.39 -23.55 10.21
N VAL A 793 -25.05 -23.64 11.49
CA VAL A 793 -24.73 -24.92 12.14
C VAL A 793 -25.75 -25.22 13.24
N TRP A 794 -26.07 -26.49 13.44
CA TRP A 794 -26.99 -26.90 14.50
C TRP A 794 -26.26 -27.00 15.85
N VAL A 795 -26.81 -26.33 16.88
CA VAL A 795 -26.31 -26.38 18.26
C VAL A 795 -26.31 -27.79 18.83
N THR A 796 -27.32 -28.62 18.60
CA THR A 796 -27.29 -30.04 18.97
C THR A 796 -28.15 -30.83 17.98
N ASN A 797 -27.59 -31.85 17.33
CA ASN A 797 -28.35 -32.70 16.41
C ASN A 797 -28.24 -34.17 16.87
N ASP A 798 -29.30 -34.69 17.44
CA ASP A 798 -29.34 -36.05 18.01
C ASP A 798 -29.44 -37.16 16.94
N SER A 799 -29.55 -36.81 15.64
CA SER A 799 -29.85 -37.78 14.58
C SER A 799 -28.95 -37.72 13.34
N LYS A 800 -28.07 -36.73 13.16
CA LYS A 800 -27.28 -36.47 11.91
C LYS A 800 -25.94 -35.74 12.18
N PRO A 801 -25.07 -35.45 11.18
CA PRO A 801 -23.70 -34.94 11.41
C PRO A 801 -23.67 -33.63 12.21
N SER A 802 -22.80 -33.57 13.21
CA SER A 802 -22.87 -32.59 14.28
C SER A 802 -21.68 -31.60 14.22
N GLN A 803 -21.96 -30.39 13.71
CA GLN A 803 -20.93 -29.36 13.43
C GLN A 803 -20.98 -28.16 14.40
N GLY A 804 -22.04 -28.04 15.22
CA GLY A 804 -22.23 -26.96 16.20
C GLY A 804 -22.48 -27.43 17.64
N THR A 805 -22.30 -28.73 17.93
CA THR A 805 -22.57 -29.37 19.24
C THR A 805 -21.87 -28.71 20.41
N THR A 806 -20.69 -28.15 20.14
CA THR A 806 -19.90 -27.43 21.12
C THR A 806 -19.43 -26.09 20.56
N VAL A 807 -19.20 -25.14 21.45
CA VAL A 807 -18.62 -23.82 21.15
C VAL A 807 -17.29 -23.96 20.38
N ALA A 808 -16.49 -24.97 20.71
CA ALA A 808 -15.22 -25.25 20.03
C ALA A 808 -15.42 -25.72 18.58
N GLN A 809 -16.34 -26.67 18.34
CA GLN A 809 -16.64 -27.14 16.99
C GLN A 809 -17.20 -26.03 16.12
N ALA A 810 -18.13 -25.24 16.65
CA ALA A 810 -18.69 -24.07 15.97
C ALA A 810 -17.59 -23.08 15.60
N ARG A 811 -16.68 -22.76 16.53
CA ARG A 811 -15.52 -21.87 16.28
C ARG A 811 -14.66 -22.41 15.16
N THR A 812 -14.24 -23.67 15.22
CA THR A 812 -13.41 -24.29 14.19
C THR A 812 -14.08 -24.20 12.81
N LYS A 813 -15.38 -24.48 12.73
CA LYS A 813 -16.12 -24.45 11.46
C LYS A 813 -16.27 -23.05 10.89
N PHE A 814 -16.73 -22.10 11.70
CA PHE A 814 -16.87 -20.72 11.25
C PHE A 814 -15.53 -20.08 10.89
N THR A 815 -14.45 -20.34 11.65
CA THR A 815 -13.11 -19.86 11.30
C THR A 815 -12.65 -20.46 9.97
N SER A 816 -12.86 -21.76 9.77
CA SER A 816 -12.48 -22.45 8.52
C SER A 816 -13.25 -21.95 7.30
N TRP A 817 -14.54 -21.63 7.43
CA TRP A 817 -15.29 -21.06 6.30
C TRP A 817 -14.96 -19.59 6.08
N ASN A 818 -14.73 -18.82 7.16
CA ASN A 818 -14.37 -17.42 7.05
C ASN A 818 -12.99 -17.23 6.38
N SER A 819 -12.04 -18.14 6.60
CA SER A 819 -10.71 -18.06 5.96
C SER A 819 -10.72 -18.25 4.43
N VAL A 820 -11.81 -18.77 3.86
CA VAL A 820 -11.95 -19.03 2.41
C VAL A 820 -12.79 -17.94 1.71
N GLY A 821 -13.38 -17.01 2.47
CA GLY A 821 -14.20 -15.91 1.94
C GLY A 821 -15.61 -16.33 1.46
N GLY A 822 -16.43 -15.35 1.09
CA GLY A 822 -17.80 -15.56 0.60
C GLY A 822 -18.89 -15.59 1.67
N LEU A 823 -18.53 -15.34 2.94
CA LEU A 823 -19.48 -15.27 4.05
C LEU A 823 -19.97 -13.85 4.30
N ALA A 824 -21.26 -13.71 4.60
CA ALA A 824 -21.85 -12.48 5.14
C ALA A 824 -21.86 -12.48 6.68
N GLY A 825 -21.56 -13.63 7.30
CA GLY A 825 -21.64 -13.84 8.74
C GLY A 825 -21.70 -15.32 9.10
N GLY A 826 -22.24 -15.64 10.27
CA GLY A 826 -22.56 -17.01 10.68
C GLY A 826 -23.80 -17.06 11.56
N GLY A 827 -24.37 -18.25 11.73
CA GLY A 827 -25.53 -18.40 12.59
C GLY A 827 -25.77 -19.80 13.12
N TYR A 828 -26.65 -19.88 14.11
CA TYR A 828 -27.01 -21.14 14.75
C TYR A 828 -28.45 -21.52 14.49
N TRP A 829 -28.66 -22.79 14.21
CA TRP A 829 -29.94 -23.46 14.35
C TRP A 829 -30.08 -23.98 15.78
N ASN A 830 -30.99 -23.40 16.56
CA ASN A 830 -31.16 -23.69 17.98
C ASN A 830 -32.59 -24.18 18.23
N ASP A 831 -32.77 -25.50 18.22
CA ASP A 831 -34.06 -26.16 18.50
C ASP A 831 -34.28 -26.25 20.02
N TYR A 832 -34.31 -25.10 20.69
CA TYR A 832 -34.34 -24.99 22.16
C TYR A 832 -33.06 -25.52 22.87
N ASP A 833 -32.11 -26.10 22.12
CA ASP A 833 -30.91 -26.80 22.60
C ASP A 833 -30.07 -26.04 23.63
N ILE A 834 -29.79 -24.75 23.38
CA ILE A 834 -28.94 -23.94 24.27
C ILE A 834 -29.53 -23.92 25.68
N GLU A 835 -30.81 -23.60 25.79
CA GLU A 835 -31.49 -23.53 27.09
C GLU A 835 -31.79 -24.93 27.66
N LYS A 836 -32.12 -25.91 26.81
CA LYS A 836 -32.34 -27.31 27.22
C LYS A 836 -31.15 -27.91 27.96
N ASN A 837 -29.97 -27.65 27.42
CA ASN A 837 -28.73 -28.29 27.83
C ASN A 837 -27.95 -27.45 28.84
N GLY A 838 -28.53 -26.33 29.33
CA GLY A 838 -27.88 -25.42 30.26
C GLY A 838 -26.65 -24.71 29.67
N LEU A 839 -26.60 -24.55 28.35
CA LEU A 839 -25.52 -23.88 27.63
C LEU A 839 -25.77 -22.36 27.61
N SER A 840 -24.72 -21.59 27.31
CA SER A 840 -24.79 -20.13 27.34
C SER A 840 -24.92 -19.50 25.95
N TYR A 841 -25.95 -18.67 25.76
CA TYR A 841 -26.07 -17.82 24.58
C TYR A 841 -24.82 -16.96 24.37
N SER A 842 -24.21 -16.43 25.43
CA SER A 842 -23.04 -15.56 25.31
C SER A 842 -21.80 -16.29 24.80
N GLN A 843 -21.66 -17.58 25.10
CA GLN A 843 -20.55 -18.38 24.59
C GLN A 843 -20.70 -18.64 23.08
N TYR A 844 -21.92 -18.99 22.64
CA TYR A 844 -22.21 -19.22 21.23
C TYR A 844 -22.17 -17.92 20.41
N GLY A 845 -22.76 -16.84 20.91
CA GLY A 845 -22.69 -15.53 20.26
C GLY A 845 -21.27 -14.96 20.27
N GLY A 846 -20.49 -15.18 21.34
CA GLY A 846 -19.08 -14.79 21.41
C GLY A 846 -18.18 -15.47 20.37
N VAL A 847 -18.52 -16.68 19.91
CA VAL A 847 -17.86 -17.30 18.74
C VAL A 847 -18.08 -16.44 17.51
N LEU A 848 -19.33 -16.08 17.21
CA LEU A 848 -19.64 -15.27 16.05
C LEU A 848 -19.07 -13.86 16.16
N THR A 849 -19.11 -13.22 17.32
CA THR A 849 -18.50 -11.90 17.53
C THR A 849 -16.99 -11.92 17.31
N SER A 850 -16.30 -13.00 17.67
CA SER A 850 -14.85 -13.11 17.44
C SER A 850 -14.45 -13.38 15.98
N ILE A 851 -15.37 -13.90 15.17
CA ILE A 851 -15.09 -14.30 13.77
C ILE A 851 -15.69 -13.30 12.77
N PHE A 852 -16.85 -12.72 13.13
CA PHE A 852 -17.66 -11.78 12.36
C PHE A 852 -17.94 -10.54 13.23
N PRO A 853 -16.93 -9.71 13.54
CA PRO A 853 -17.04 -8.58 14.46
C PRO A 853 -17.99 -7.47 14.01
#